data_AF-A0A412ZKJ0-F1
#
_entry.id   AF-A0A412ZKJ0-F1
#
_cell.length_a   1.000
_cell.length_b   1.000
_cell.length_c   1.000
_cell.angle_alpha   90.00
_cell.angle_beta   90.00
_cell.angle_gamma   90.00
#
_symmetry.space_group_name_H-M   'P 1'
#
loop_
_entity.id
_entity.type
_entity.pdbx_description
1 polymer ?
#
loop_
_entity_poly.entity_id
_entity_poly.type
_entity_poly.pdbx_seq_one_letter_code
_entity_poly.pdbx_strand_id
1 'polypeptide(L)'
;MKLKKCVGIFLFSTLCLNVGAIDHKGITFDQLAPDRFTLMENGVANEILVDEQEDAGVMIAVRNLQNDFKRVSGRAAGLCYTPDVKRMIMVGTLKSRYIRELVKAKKIDASLLEGKNEKYLMTVVSAPLNGVDEALVIAGSDKRGTIYGIYELSEQIGVSPWYDWADVPVMSRQNLSMTRGSYTAGEPAVKYRGIFLNDEAPCLTGWVKHTYGTNYGDHRFYARVFELILRLRGNFMWPAMWGWSFYADDPENSKTAHEMGIIMGTSHHEPMARNHQEWVRKRSEYGAWDYASNQQVIDRFFREGMERAAGTEDLITIGMRGDGDTPMGGKEGEDDKYVPRDEENMCLMEKIFRNQRRIIKEVTGKVPEKRPQVWAIYKEVQRFYDMGLRVPDDVIMLLSDDNWGDVRRLPDAKERKRAGGWGMYYHVDYVGAPRNSKWLNVTPVQNMWEQLQLTYSYGVDKLWILNVGDLKPMEYPITLFMNMAWNPERYAAGDLLEHTRVFCAQQFGEEQADEAMRILNLYCKYNGRVTPEMLDKDTYHLASGEWRQVADEYVKLEAEALRQYLKLDTAYRDAYRQLILFPVQAMANLYEMYYAQAMNHKLYKENNPQANEWADKVEQAFRRDAELCREYNEEMSGGKWNGMMTQKHIGYTSWNDDFPADRLPEVYRIEQPEGAVGGYLFTGDKGVVSMEAEHYFTSSVAPKTAWTVIPHMGRTLSGVALMPYTQSAEGASLSYKMKIPQKVDTVNVYVIVKSTLPFLRREGHRYTVGFEGAEEQTVCFNAELNEHPDNVYRVLYPTVARRVVKTRVKLSLPDCADGTYTLVLKPVEPAIVFEKIVVDYGGYEDSYLFMNESPCRRNKLNEQ
;
A
#
# COMPACT_ATOMS: atom_id res chain seq x y z
N MET A 1 5.08 39.95 -57.90
CA MET A 1 4.01 39.21 -57.20
C MET A 1 4.48 37.78 -56.96
N LYS A 2 4.73 37.42 -55.70
CA LYS A 2 4.78 36.08 -55.08
C LYS A 2 5.81 35.00 -55.51
N LEU A 3 6.30 34.35 -54.44
CA LEU A 3 6.85 32.99 -54.29
C LEU A 3 8.34 32.71 -54.58
N LYS A 4 9.16 32.78 -53.52
CA LYS A 4 10.15 31.73 -53.19
C LYS A 4 10.08 31.44 -51.69
N LYS A 5 9.71 30.21 -51.33
CA LYS A 5 9.78 29.68 -49.96
C LYS A 5 11.23 29.30 -49.66
N CYS A 6 11.77 29.85 -48.59
CA CYS A 6 13.04 29.47 -47.99
C CYS A 6 12.93 28.09 -47.32
N VAL A 7 13.96 27.26 -47.53
CA VAL A 7 14.27 26.07 -46.73
C VAL A 7 15.66 26.29 -46.17
N GLY A 8 15.84 26.09 -44.85
CA GLY A 8 17.16 25.94 -44.23
C GLY A 8 17.40 26.80 -42.99
N ILE A 9 16.73 26.50 -41.87
CA ILE A 9 17.26 26.76 -40.54
C ILE A 9 17.30 25.41 -39.83
N PHE A 10 18.49 24.86 -39.64
CA PHE A 10 18.75 23.74 -38.74
C PHE A 10 18.79 24.31 -37.32
N LEU A 11 17.73 24.11 -36.55
CA LEU A 11 17.74 24.35 -35.11
C LEU A 11 18.49 23.18 -34.44
N PHE A 12 19.59 23.49 -33.77
CA PHE A 12 20.15 22.66 -32.72
C PHE A 12 19.14 22.65 -31.57
N SER A 13 18.28 21.62 -31.51
CA SER A 13 17.49 21.34 -30.31
C SER A 13 18.36 20.52 -29.35
N THR A 14 18.80 21.18 -28.29
CA THR A 14 19.25 20.57 -27.03
C THR A 14 18.28 19.46 -26.61
N LEU A 15 18.72 18.21 -26.67
CA LEU A 15 18.07 17.10 -25.98
C LEU A 15 18.36 17.26 -24.48
N CYS A 16 17.43 17.89 -23.76
CA CYS A 16 17.32 17.81 -22.31
C CYS A 16 15.89 17.39 -21.97
N LEU A 17 15.63 16.08 -21.99
CA LEU A 17 14.48 15.40 -21.36
C LEU A 17 14.97 13.97 -21.01
N ASN A 18 15.15 13.66 -19.72
CA ASN A 18 14.24 12.86 -18.84
C ASN A 18 14.63 11.35 -18.88
N VAL A 19 14.55 10.46 -17.85
CA VAL A 19 13.76 10.30 -16.61
C VAL A 19 14.46 9.26 -15.68
N GLY A 20 14.52 9.40 -14.34
CA GLY A 20 14.63 8.29 -13.35
C GLY A 20 14.70 8.66 -11.84
N ALA A 21 14.56 7.72 -10.88
CA ALA A 21 14.92 7.97 -9.47
C ALA A 21 16.41 8.34 -9.38
N ILE A 22 17.21 7.57 -10.11
CA ILE A 22 18.47 7.95 -10.74
C ILE A 22 18.27 9.19 -11.63
N ASP A 23 19.01 10.27 -11.39
CA ASP A 23 18.80 11.54 -12.11
C ASP A 23 19.00 11.42 -13.63
N HIS A 24 19.97 10.60 -14.04
CA HIS A 24 20.43 10.53 -15.42
C HIS A 24 20.46 9.06 -15.88
N LYS A 25 19.30 8.48 -16.17
CA LYS A 25 19.25 7.10 -16.71
C LYS A 25 20.03 6.98 -18.02
N GLY A 26 20.56 5.78 -18.24
CA GLY A 26 21.22 5.43 -19.50
C GLY A 26 22.60 6.05 -19.67
N ILE A 27 23.22 6.56 -18.60
CA ILE A 27 24.61 7.04 -18.64
C ILE A 27 25.61 5.95 -18.26
N THR A 28 25.21 4.91 -17.52
CA THR A 28 26.07 3.78 -17.15
C THR A 28 25.76 2.52 -17.96
N PHE A 29 26.80 1.72 -18.21
CA PHE A 29 26.72 0.55 -19.06
C PHE A 29 27.69 -0.53 -18.61
N ASP A 30 27.31 -1.79 -18.85
CA ASP A 30 28.10 -2.98 -18.45
C ASP A 30 29.21 -3.35 -19.44
N GLN A 31 29.32 -2.59 -20.51
CA GLN A 31 30.35 -2.73 -21.51
C GLN A 31 31.28 -1.53 -21.45
N LEU A 32 32.58 -1.77 -21.65
CA LEU A 32 33.55 -0.69 -21.81
C LEU A 32 33.46 -0.12 -23.23
N ALA A 33 33.67 1.18 -23.39
CA ALA A 33 33.95 1.76 -24.70
C ALA A 33 34.91 2.96 -24.58
N PRO A 34 35.76 3.22 -25.60
CA PRO A 34 36.77 4.27 -25.54
C PRO A 34 36.19 5.69 -25.34
N ASP A 35 34.99 5.95 -25.85
CA ASP A 35 34.25 7.20 -25.75
C ASP A 35 33.55 7.40 -24.39
N ARG A 36 33.60 6.40 -23.50
CA ARG A 36 33.10 6.46 -22.12
C ARG A 36 34.22 6.44 -21.07
N PHE A 37 33.92 6.93 -19.88
CA PHE A 37 34.79 6.80 -18.72
C PHE A 37 34.64 5.39 -18.13
N THR A 38 35.72 4.62 -18.04
CA THR A 38 35.70 3.32 -17.36
C THR A 38 35.61 3.54 -15.86
N LEU A 39 34.51 3.12 -15.23
CA LEU A 39 34.35 3.11 -13.77
C LEU A 39 35.05 1.91 -13.14
N MET A 40 34.95 0.76 -13.81
CA MET A 40 35.43 -0.53 -13.33
C MET A 40 35.75 -1.46 -14.51
N GLU A 41 36.85 -2.20 -14.42
CA GLU A 41 37.28 -3.15 -15.43
C GLU A 41 37.76 -4.45 -14.77
N ASN A 42 37.30 -5.60 -15.27
CA ASN A 42 37.63 -6.94 -14.76
C ASN A 42 37.46 -7.06 -13.22
N GLY A 43 36.39 -6.45 -12.70
CA GLY A 43 36.05 -6.43 -11.28
C GLY A 43 36.95 -5.53 -10.42
N VAL A 44 37.74 -4.65 -11.03
CA VAL A 44 38.57 -3.66 -10.33
C VAL A 44 38.06 -2.26 -10.62
N ALA A 45 37.46 -1.62 -9.62
CA ALA A 45 37.02 -0.23 -9.69
C ALA A 45 38.22 0.72 -9.62
N ASN A 46 38.12 1.91 -10.22
CA ASN A 46 39.15 2.94 -10.01
C ASN A 46 39.24 3.34 -8.54
N GLU A 47 40.41 3.77 -8.11
CA GLU A 47 40.59 4.32 -6.76
C GLU A 47 39.78 5.60 -6.56
N ILE A 48 39.29 5.79 -5.34
CA ILE A 48 38.58 6.98 -4.89
C ILE A 48 39.59 7.87 -4.17
N LEU A 49 39.88 9.03 -4.75
CA LEU A 49 40.66 10.10 -4.15
C LEU A 49 39.75 11.04 -3.36
N VAL A 50 40.08 11.26 -2.09
CA VAL A 50 39.40 12.22 -1.22
C VAL A 50 40.43 12.99 -0.40
N ASP A 51 40.10 14.22 0.02
CA ASP A 51 40.91 14.96 0.99
C ASP A 51 40.81 14.28 2.36
N GLU A 52 41.94 14.06 3.04
CA GLU A 52 41.97 13.45 4.38
C GLU A 52 41.25 14.30 5.43
N GLN A 53 41.07 15.60 5.15
CA GLN A 53 40.38 16.57 5.99
C GLN A 53 38.92 16.80 5.57
N GLU A 54 38.36 15.96 4.69
CA GLU A 54 36.94 16.04 4.36
C GLU A 54 36.04 15.83 5.58
N ASP A 55 34.80 16.32 5.45
CA ASP A 55 33.77 16.12 6.45
C ASP A 55 33.51 14.62 6.71
N ALA A 56 33.29 14.26 7.99
CA ALA A 56 33.08 12.88 8.41
C ALA A 56 31.92 12.20 7.67
N GLY A 57 30.84 12.92 7.35
CA GLY A 57 29.69 12.40 6.61
C GLY A 57 30.04 12.06 5.17
N VAL A 58 30.88 12.88 4.53
CA VAL A 58 31.41 12.58 3.19
C VAL A 58 32.29 11.34 3.24
N MET A 59 33.14 11.20 4.26
CA MET A 59 33.99 10.01 4.43
C MET A 59 33.17 8.73 4.68
N ILE A 60 32.04 8.81 5.41
CA ILE A 60 31.10 7.70 5.58
C ILE A 60 30.50 7.31 4.23
N ALA A 61 30.01 8.28 3.45
CA ALA A 61 29.45 8.02 2.12
C ALA A 61 30.49 7.42 1.15
N VAL A 62 31.75 7.88 1.18
CA VAL A 62 32.85 7.30 0.39
C VAL A 62 33.09 5.83 0.76
N ARG A 63 33.09 5.48 2.06
CA ARG A 63 33.22 4.09 2.51
C ARG A 63 32.03 3.24 2.09
N ASN A 64 30.82 3.81 2.08
CA ASN A 64 29.65 3.14 1.55
C ASN A 64 29.81 2.86 0.05
N LEU A 65 30.27 3.83 -0.74
CA LEU A 65 30.58 3.64 -2.16
C LEU A 65 31.66 2.56 -2.40
N GLN A 66 32.71 2.50 -1.58
CA GLN A 66 33.70 1.41 -1.65
C GLN A 66 33.04 0.03 -1.46
N ASN A 67 32.14 -0.07 -0.47
CA ASN A 67 31.40 -1.30 -0.20
C ASN A 67 30.36 -1.58 -1.30
N ASP A 68 29.82 -0.57 -1.95
CA ASP A 68 28.88 -0.72 -3.06
C ASP A 68 29.58 -1.26 -4.31
N PHE A 69 30.80 -0.80 -4.62
CA PHE A 69 31.66 -1.48 -5.60
C PHE A 69 31.96 -2.93 -5.21
N LYS A 70 32.13 -3.23 -3.92
CA LYS A 70 32.31 -4.61 -3.44
C LYS A 70 31.05 -5.45 -3.66
N ARG A 71 29.85 -4.90 -3.46
CA ARG A 71 28.58 -5.61 -3.74
C ARG A 71 28.42 -5.90 -5.24
N VAL A 72 28.78 -4.94 -6.08
CA VAL A 72 28.70 -5.08 -7.54
C VAL A 72 29.74 -6.06 -8.10
N SER A 73 30.98 -6.03 -7.61
CA SER A 73 32.11 -6.71 -8.27
C SER A 73 32.79 -7.81 -7.45
N GLY A 74 32.48 -7.90 -6.16
CA GLY A 74 33.20 -8.72 -5.19
C GLY A 74 34.47 -8.07 -4.61
N ARG A 75 34.90 -6.90 -5.11
CA ARG A 75 36.08 -6.17 -4.63
C ARG A 75 35.75 -4.73 -4.29
N ALA A 76 36.22 -4.27 -3.12
CA ALA A 76 36.08 -2.87 -2.74
C ALA A 76 36.96 -1.99 -3.61
N ALA A 77 36.47 -0.80 -3.97
CA ALA A 77 37.31 0.23 -4.59
C ALA A 77 38.44 0.65 -3.63
N GLY A 78 39.62 0.94 -4.16
CA GLY A 78 40.72 1.52 -3.35
C GLY A 78 40.35 2.93 -2.86
N LEU A 79 40.80 3.30 -1.67
CA LEU A 79 40.70 4.67 -1.14
C LEU A 79 42.11 5.24 -1.04
N CYS A 80 42.33 6.39 -1.65
CA CYS A 80 43.60 7.09 -1.61
C CYS A 80 43.43 8.56 -1.22
N TYR A 81 44.50 9.13 -0.69
CA TYR A 81 44.57 10.54 -0.26
C TYR A 81 45.55 11.35 -1.11
N THR A 82 46.24 10.69 -2.05
CA THR A 82 47.21 11.25 -2.99
C THR A 82 46.92 10.77 -4.41
N PRO A 83 47.14 11.60 -5.44
CA PRO A 83 46.78 11.28 -6.82
C PRO A 83 47.86 10.45 -7.54
N ASP A 84 48.07 9.20 -7.14
CA ASP A 84 49.18 8.35 -7.64
C ASP A 84 48.82 7.44 -8.82
N VAL A 85 47.54 7.42 -9.25
CA VAL A 85 47.05 6.59 -10.35
C VAL A 85 46.57 7.43 -11.55
N LYS A 86 46.58 6.80 -12.73
CA LYS A 86 46.25 7.46 -14.01
C LYS A 86 44.78 7.79 -14.19
N ARG A 87 43.89 6.95 -13.65
CA ARG A 87 42.44 7.13 -13.68
C ARG A 87 41.86 6.93 -12.29
N MET A 88 40.97 7.82 -11.85
CA MET A 88 40.39 7.80 -10.50
C MET A 88 38.97 8.37 -10.44
N ILE A 89 38.29 8.12 -9.33
CA ILE A 89 37.11 8.86 -8.91
C ILE A 89 37.60 9.89 -7.88
N MET A 90 37.24 11.16 -8.02
CA MET A 90 37.66 12.22 -7.10
C MET A 90 36.42 12.80 -6.42
N VAL A 91 36.42 12.83 -5.09
CA VAL A 91 35.27 13.26 -4.29
C VAL A 91 35.65 14.41 -3.37
N GLY A 92 34.79 15.41 -3.26
CA GLY A 92 34.95 16.45 -2.25
C GLY A 92 33.88 17.52 -2.26
N THR A 93 33.78 18.25 -1.16
CA THR A 93 33.04 19.52 -1.11
C THR A 93 33.78 20.62 -1.90
N LEU A 94 33.09 21.72 -2.22
CA LEU A 94 33.71 22.88 -2.88
C LEU A 94 34.93 23.44 -2.12
N LYS A 95 35.04 23.15 -0.81
CA LYS A 95 36.12 23.61 0.06
C LYS A 95 37.31 22.65 0.13
N SER A 96 37.19 21.42 -0.37
CA SER A 96 38.25 20.41 -0.38
C SER A 96 39.48 20.90 -1.12
N ARG A 97 40.67 20.45 -0.72
CA ARG A 97 41.93 20.77 -1.40
C ARG A 97 41.83 20.48 -2.91
N TYR A 98 41.49 19.26 -3.30
CA TYR A 98 41.52 18.84 -4.70
C TYR A 98 40.46 19.56 -5.54
N ILE A 99 39.24 19.76 -5.01
CA ILE A 99 38.20 20.51 -5.72
C ILE A 99 38.60 21.98 -5.90
N ARG A 100 39.21 22.62 -4.90
CA ARG A 100 39.75 23.99 -5.04
C ARG A 100 40.87 24.08 -6.08
N GLU A 101 41.73 23.08 -6.19
CA GLU A 101 42.76 23.02 -7.23
C GLU A 101 42.13 22.98 -8.63
N LEU A 102 41.07 22.17 -8.83
CA LEU A 102 40.35 22.10 -10.10
C LEU A 102 39.63 23.42 -10.46
N VAL A 103 39.00 24.06 -9.47
CA VAL A 103 38.37 25.38 -9.63
C VAL A 103 39.41 26.44 -9.99
N LYS A 104 40.54 26.49 -9.27
CA LYS A 104 41.63 27.44 -9.56
C LYS A 104 42.22 27.23 -10.95
N ALA A 105 42.32 25.98 -11.38
CA ALA A 105 42.76 25.61 -12.72
C ALA A 105 41.69 25.80 -13.82
N LYS A 106 40.48 26.27 -13.46
CA LYS A 106 39.32 26.44 -14.36
C LYS A 106 38.89 25.17 -15.08
N LYS A 107 39.12 24.01 -14.44
CA LYS A 107 38.68 22.70 -14.95
C LYS A 107 37.25 22.36 -14.52
N ILE A 108 36.80 22.98 -13.44
CA ILE A 108 35.41 22.97 -12.97
C ILE A 108 34.99 24.42 -12.72
N ASP A 109 33.76 24.75 -13.10
CA ASP A 109 33.16 26.06 -12.85
C ASP A 109 32.53 26.09 -11.45
N ALA A 110 33.13 26.85 -10.54
CA ALA A 110 32.64 27.00 -9.17
C ALA A 110 31.25 27.64 -9.08
N SER A 111 30.85 28.45 -10.07
CA SER A 111 29.54 29.12 -10.07
C SER A 111 28.37 28.14 -10.14
N LEU A 112 28.63 26.89 -10.57
CA LEU A 112 27.64 25.81 -10.57
C LEU A 112 27.27 25.31 -9.16
N LEU A 113 28.11 25.58 -8.15
CA LEU A 113 28.00 25.04 -6.79
C LEU A 113 28.05 26.13 -5.70
N GLU A 114 28.74 27.25 -5.93
CA GLU A 114 28.90 28.30 -4.92
C GLU A 114 27.54 28.93 -4.55
N GLY A 115 27.25 28.96 -3.25
CA GLY A 115 25.98 29.47 -2.72
C GLY A 115 24.76 28.59 -2.96
N LYS A 116 24.93 27.39 -3.54
CA LYS A 116 23.87 26.42 -3.80
C LYS A 116 23.61 25.54 -2.59
N ASN A 117 22.36 25.12 -2.41
CA ASN A 117 21.94 24.24 -1.32
C ASN A 117 21.91 22.78 -1.80
N GLU A 118 22.72 21.93 -1.18
CA GLU A 118 22.71 20.48 -1.33
C GLU A 118 22.83 19.97 -2.79
N LYS A 119 23.51 20.73 -3.63
CA LYS A 119 23.71 20.41 -5.03
C LYS A 119 25.04 19.68 -5.24
N TYR A 120 25.06 18.73 -6.16
CA TYR A 120 26.30 18.10 -6.63
C TYR A 120 26.56 18.38 -8.10
N LEU A 121 27.81 18.23 -8.52
CA LEU A 121 28.25 18.13 -9.90
C LEU A 121 29.08 16.85 -10.04
N MET A 122 28.63 15.95 -10.91
CA MET A 122 29.36 14.76 -11.31
C MET A 122 29.82 14.94 -12.76
N THR A 123 31.13 15.02 -12.98
CA THR A 123 31.69 15.32 -14.32
C THR A 123 33.03 14.66 -14.56
N VAL A 124 33.32 14.29 -15.80
CA VAL A 124 34.61 13.70 -16.18
C VAL A 124 35.57 14.80 -16.60
N VAL A 125 36.73 14.87 -15.95
CA VAL A 125 37.77 15.88 -16.19
C VAL A 125 39.03 15.22 -16.71
N SER A 126 39.53 15.69 -17.86
CA SER A 126 40.83 15.28 -18.41
C SER A 126 41.99 16.00 -17.73
N ALA A 127 43.07 15.27 -17.52
CA ALA A 127 44.29 15.70 -16.85
C ALA A 127 44.04 16.51 -15.56
N PRO A 128 43.21 16.05 -14.60
CA PRO A 128 42.68 16.89 -13.51
C PRO A 128 43.78 17.41 -12.58
N LEU A 129 44.73 16.56 -12.21
CA LEU A 129 45.89 16.87 -11.38
C LEU A 129 47.17 16.39 -12.09
N ASN A 130 48.33 16.84 -11.63
CA ASN A 130 49.59 16.34 -12.17
C ASN A 130 49.69 14.82 -11.92
N GLY A 131 50.08 14.05 -12.93
CA GLY A 131 50.18 12.59 -12.86
C GLY A 131 48.88 11.82 -13.18
N VAL A 132 47.71 12.48 -13.11
CA VAL A 132 46.39 11.88 -13.39
C VAL A 132 45.97 12.23 -14.82
N ASP A 133 45.59 11.24 -15.62
CA ASP A 133 45.19 11.45 -17.02
C ASP A 133 43.69 11.76 -17.13
N GLU A 134 42.85 11.18 -16.28
CA GLU A 134 41.39 11.37 -16.30
C GLU A 134 40.76 11.06 -14.93
N ALA A 135 39.76 11.84 -14.50
CA ALA A 135 38.99 11.50 -13.30
C ALA A 135 37.49 11.78 -13.46
N LEU A 136 36.66 10.94 -12.85
CA LEU A 136 35.27 11.28 -12.55
C LEU A 136 35.25 12.09 -11.26
N VAL A 137 34.94 13.37 -11.36
CA VAL A 137 34.87 14.29 -10.21
C VAL A 137 33.43 14.40 -9.71
N ILE A 138 33.23 14.15 -8.43
CA ILE A 138 31.99 14.39 -7.68
C ILE A 138 32.26 15.55 -6.72
N ALA A 139 31.76 16.74 -7.06
CA ALA A 139 31.93 17.95 -6.28
C ALA A 139 30.57 18.42 -5.72
N GLY A 140 30.44 18.57 -4.40
CA GLY A 140 29.24 19.12 -3.78
C GLY A 140 29.36 20.59 -3.39
N SER A 141 28.23 21.32 -3.39
CA SER A 141 28.14 22.68 -2.84
C SER A 141 28.40 22.70 -1.33
N ASP A 142 28.00 21.62 -0.66
CA ASP A 142 28.15 21.39 0.78
C ASP A 142 28.29 19.88 1.08
N LYS A 143 28.30 19.53 2.38
CA LYS A 143 28.38 18.16 2.90
C LYS A 143 27.34 17.25 2.25
N ARG A 144 26.06 17.62 2.31
CA ARG A 144 24.94 16.79 1.82
C ARG A 144 24.91 16.72 0.30
N GLY A 145 25.20 17.81 -0.40
CA GLY A 145 25.37 17.79 -1.85
C GLY A 145 26.42 16.76 -2.27
N THR A 146 27.58 16.75 -1.61
CA THR A 146 28.64 15.76 -1.91
C THR A 146 28.17 14.33 -1.65
N ILE A 147 27.50 14.08 -0.52
CA ILE A 147 26.90 12.78 -0.16
C ILE A 147 25.89 12.32 -1.23
N TYR A 148 25.01 13.20 -1.70
CA TYR A 148 24.03 12.86 -2.74
C TYR A 148 24.69 12.52 -4.08
N GLY A 149 25.77 13.22 -4.45
CA GLY A 149 26.54 12.86 -5.65
C GLY A 149 27.22 11.48 -5.55
N ILE A 150 27.70 11.12 -4.36
CA ILE A 150 28.25 9.79 -4.09
C ILE A 150 27.17 8.71 -4.20
N TYR A 151 26.01 8.94 -3.59
CA TYR A 151 24.91 7.98 -3.65
C TYR A 151 24.21 7.91 -5.00
N GLU A 152 24.20 8.99 -5.79
CA GLU A 152 23.83 8.92 -7.22
C GLU A 152 24.75 7.96 -7.96
N LEU A 153 26.07 8.05 -7.78
CA LEU A 153 26.99 7.10 -8.40
C LEU A 153 26.72 5.66 -7.92
N SER A 154 26.45 5.47 -6.63
CA SER A 154 26.05 4.17 -6.09
C SER A 154 24.79 3.62 -6.77
N GLU A 155 23.78 4.46 -6.99
CA GLU A 155 22.54 4.07 -7.65
C GLU A 155 22.78 3.72 -9.12
N GLN A 156 23.62 4.53 -9.80
CA GLN A 156 24.04 4.35 -11.20
C GLN A 156 24.84 3.07 -11.44
N ILE A 157 25.59 2.56 -10.45
CA ILE A 157 26.27 1.26 -10.54
C ILE A 157 25.36 0.08 -10.15
N GLY A 158 24.09 0.33 -9.82
CA GLY A 158 23.07 -0.69 -9.59
C GLY A 158 22.77 -1.00 -8.13
N VAL A 159 23.16 -0.16 -7.18
CA VAL A 159 22.80 -0.32 -5.75
C VAL A 159 21.60 0.54 -5.42
N SER A 160 20.42 -0.08 -5.32
CA SER A 160 19.18 0.59 -4.92
C SER A 160 19.30 1.20 -3.52
N PRO A 161 18.64 2.35 -3.21
CA PRO A 161 18.47 2.82 -1.83
C PRO A 161 17.89 1.75 -0.90
N TRP A 162 17.11 0.81 -1.46
CA TRP A 162 16.42 -0.27 -0.76
C TRP A 162 17.21 -1.58 -0.71
N TYR A 163 18.50 -1.60 -1.10
CA TYR A 163 19.33 -2.82 -1.08
C TYR A 163 19.35 -3.51 0.29
N ASP A 164 19.31 -2.71 1.36
CA ASP A 164 19.31 -3.19 2.73
C ASP A 164 17.92 -3.20 3.37
N TRP A 165 17.05 -2.23 3.06
CA TRP A 165 15.74 -2.11 3.70
C TRP A 165 14.62 -2.93 3.05
N ALA A 166 14.82 -3.44 1.83
CA ALA A 166 13.89 -4.33 1.15
C ALA A 166 14.59 -5.48 0.40
N ASP A 167 15.83 -5.81 0.80
CA ASP A 167 16.64 -6.90 0.22
C ASP A 167 16.76 -6.86 -1.31
N VAL A 168 16.76 -5.66 -1.88
CA VAL A 168 16.87 -5.50 -3.33
C VAL A 168 18.26 -5.95 -3.77
N PRO A 169 18.37 -6.95 -4.67
CA PRO A 169 19.66 -7.52 -5.01
C PRO A 169 20.50 -6.52 -5.83
N VAL A 170 21.81 -6.53 -5.58
CA VAL A 170 22.78 -5.80 -6.39
C VAL A 170 23.28 -6.75 -7.48
N MET A 171 23.03 -6.40 -8.75
CA MET A 171 23.46 -7.23 -9.88
C MET A 171 24.99 -7.24 -10.00
N SER A 172 25.58 -8.44 -10.12
CA SER A 172 27.03 -8.56 -10.25
C SER A 172 27.50 -8.11 -11.64
N ARG A 173 28.52 -7.25 -11.68
CA ARG A 173 29.12 -6.73 -12.92
C ARG A 173 30.65 -6.85 -12.87
N GLN A 174 31.25 -7.16 -14.00
CA GLN A 174 32.71 -7.20 -14.16
C GLN A 174 33.27 -5.91 -14.76
N ASN A 175 32.49 -5.25 -15.62
CA ASN A 175 32.87 -4.02 -16.29
C ASN A 175 31.76 -2.99 -16.12
N LEU A 176 32.13 -1.74 -15.88
CA LEU A 176 31.22 -0.61 -15.87
C LEU A 176 31.90 0.58 -16.55
N SER A 177 31.18 1.25 -17.44
CA SER A 177 31.58 2.53 -18.00
C SER A 177 30.44 3.53 -17.97
N MET A 178 30.78 4.82 -18.02
CA MET A 178 29.86 5.94 -17.91
C MET A 178 30.06 6.94 -19.04
N THR A 179 28.98 7.42 -19.65
CA THR A 179 29.02 8.49 -20.66
C THR A 179 29.70 9.74 -20.09
N ARG A 180 30.68 10.27 -20.81
CA ARG A 180 31.32 11.54 -20.44
C ARG A 180 30.33 12.68 -20.54
N GLY A 181 30.26 13.52 -19.51
CA GLY A 181 29.31 14.62 -19.44
C GLY A 181 29.38 15.31 -18.09
N SER A 182 28.45 16.24 -17.86
CA SER A 182 28.27 16.93 -16.59
C SER A 182 26.84 16.70 -16.11
N TYR A 183 26.72 16.16 -14.91
CA TYR A 183 25.49 15.61 -14.36
C TYR A 183 25.19 16.25 -13.00
N THR A 184 23.93 16.62 -12.76
CA THR A 184 23.46 17.22 -11.50
C THR A 184 21.96 17.03 -11.35
N ALA A 185 21.51 16.85 -10.11
CA ALA A 185 20.08 16.86 -9.75
C ALA A 185 19.47 18.26 -9.58
N GLY A 186 20.28 19.32 -9.71
CA GLY A 186 19.89 20.67 -9.29
C GLY A 186 19.92 20.87 -7.78
N GLU A 187 19.16 21.84 -7.29
CA GLU A 187 18.91 22.06 -5.86
C GLU A 187 17.57 21.41 -5.50
N PRO A 188 17.41 20.84 -4.28
CA PRO A 188 16.13 20.31 -3.86
C PRO A 188 15.10 21.44 -3.75
N ALA A 189 13.89 21.21 -4.27
CA ALA A 189 12.79 22.16 -4.20
C ALA A 189 12.33 22.41 -2.76
N VAL A 190 12.29 21.34 -1.95
CA VAL A 190 11.94 21.42 -0.52
C VAL A 190 13.20 21.37 0.33
N LYS A 191 13.37 22.31 1.27
CA LYS A 191 14.62 22.45 2.04
C LYS A 191 14.89 21.31 3.03
N TYR A 192 13.91 20.94 3.86
CA TYR A 192 14.00 19.82 4.80
C TYR A 192 13.06 18.71 4.34
N ARG A 193 13.59 17.50 4.16
CA ARG A 193 12.88 16.36 3.55
C ARG A 193 13.15 15.13 4.40
N GLY A 194 12.12 14.59 5.04
CA GLY A 194 12.31 13.62 6.10
C GLY A 194 11.17 12.65 6.32
N ILE A 195 11.45 11.68 7.19
CA ILE A 195 10.49 10.71 7.72
C ILE A 195 10.37 10.85 9.24
N PHE A 196 9.21 10.48 9.76
CA PHE A 196 8.91 10.30 11.17
C PHE A 196 8.62 8.83 11.41
N LEU A 197 9.49 8.18 12.17
CA LEU A 197 9.17 6.86 12.73
C LEU A 197 8.22 7.07 13.89
N ASN A 198 7.00 6.59 13.75
CA ASN A 198 5.94 6.73 14.73
C ASN A 198 5.15 5.43 14.76
N ASP A 199 4.21 5.32 15.69
CA ASP A 199 3.30 4.17 15.77
C ASP A 199 4.09 2.84 15.88
N GLU A 200 5.34 2.91 16.37
CA GLU A 200 6.41 1.93 16.15
C GLU A 200 6.26 0.60 16.92
N ALA A 201 5.23 0.51 17.75
CA ALA A 201 4.93 -0.66 18.55
C ALA A 201 3.67 -1.35 18.04
N PRO A 202 3.69 -2.69 17.85
CA PRO A 202 4.75 -3.62 18.26
C PRO A 202 5.83 -3.88 17.18
N CYS A 203 5.63 -3.45 15.94
CA CYS A 203 6.40 -3.98 14.81
C CYS A 203 7.87 -3.55 14.81
N LEU A 204 8.15 -2.26 14.63
CA LEU A 204 9.52 -1.74 14.59
C LEU A 204 10.24 -1.95 15.92
N THR A 205 9.56 -1.76 17.05
CA THR A 205 10.14 -2.03 18.37
C THR A 205 10.51 -3.50 18.56
N GLY A 206 9.64 -4.43 18.13
CA GLY A 206 9.92 -5.86 18.13
C GLY A 206 11.10 -6.21 17.23
N TRP A 207 11.12 -5.69 16.00
CA TRP A 207 12.20 -5.92 15.05
C TRP A 207 13.55 -5.36 15.52
N VAL A 208 13.58 -4.14 16.09
CA VAL A 208 14.81 -3.56 16.65
C VAL A 208 15.35 -4.41 17.78
N LYS A 209 14.47 -4.92 18.64
CA LYS A 209 14.86 -5.84 19.72
C LYS A 209 15.47 -7.13 19.17
N HIS A 210 14.85 -7.73 18.15
CA HIS A 210 15.37 -8.95 17.51
C HIS A 210 16.71 -8.72 16.77
N THR A 211 16.87 -7.58 16.11
CA THR A 211 18.01 -7.29 15.24
C THR A 211 19.22 -6.75 15.99
N TYR A 212 19.00 -5.85 16.95
CA TYR A 212 20.06 -5.12 17.66
C TYR A 212 20.23 -5.53 19.12
N GLY A 213 19.28 -6.29 19.67
CA GLY A 213 19.28 -6.73 21.07
C GLY A 213 18.91 -5.62 22.07
N THR A 214 18.41 -4.47 21.60
CA THR A 214 18.07 -3.30 22.41
C THR A 214 16.56 -3.12 22.52
N ASN A 215 16.07 -2.61 23.65
CA ASN A 215 14.66 -2.24 23.82
C ASN A 215 14.39 -0.78 23.39
N TYR A 216 15.37 -0.15 22.72
CA TYR A 216 15.35 1.21 22.18
C TYR A 216 16.15 1.26 20.88
N GLY A 217 15.89 2.27 20.05
CA GLY A 217 16.70 2.55 18.87
C GLY A 217 18.05 3.16 19.26
N ASP A 218 19.12 2.40 19.08
CA ASP A 218 20.49 2.87 19.30
C ASP A 218 21.15 3.37 18.01
N HIS A 219 22.39 3.86 18.09
CA HIS A 219 23.05 4.47 16.93
C HIS A 219 23.28 3.48 15.77
N ARG A 220 23.30 2.16 16.03
CA ARG A 220 23.46 1.12 15.00
C ARG A 220 22.19 1.00 14.17
N PHE A 221 21.04 1.07 14.82
CA PHE A 221 19.74 1.16 14.17
C PHE A 221 19.61 2.46 13.38
N TYR A 222 19.83 3.59 14.04
CA TYR A 222 19.66 4.89 13.42
C TYR A 222 20.64 5.14 12.27
N ALA A 223 21.89 4.65 12.33
CA ALA A 223 22.82 4.71 11.20
C ALA A 223 22.25 4.05 9.93
N ARG A 224 21.55 2.91 10.07
CA ARG A 224 20.89 2.24 8.92
C ARG A 224 19.71 3.05 8.39
N VAL A 225 18.96 3.73 9.24
CA VAL A 225 17.88 4.63 8.82
C VAL A 225 18.44 5.89 8.14
N PHE A 226 19.50 6.48 8.68
CA PHE A 226 20.16 7.67 8.14
C PHE A 226 20.78 7.41 6.76
N GLU A 227 21.40 6.24 6.57
CA GLU A 227 21.89 5.84 5.25
C GLU A 227 20.74 5.80 4.22
N LEU A 228 19.60 5.20 4.56
CA LEU A 228 18.43 5.15 3.69
C LEU A 228 17.93 6.56 3.34
N ILE A 229 17.75 7.42 4.35
CA ILE A 229 17.30 8.80 4.14
C ILE A 229 18.25 9.54 3.17
N LEU A 230 19.56 9.41 3.36
CA LEU A 230 20.55 10.07 2.49
C LEU A 230 20.57 9.48 1.07
N ARG A 231 20.43 8.16 0.91
CA ARG A 231 20.32 7.51 -0.40
C ARG A 231 19.04 7.93 -1.15
N LEU A 232 17.96 8.18 -0.43
CA LEU A 232 16.72 8.77 -0.94
C LEU A 232 16.76 10.30 -1.04
N ARG A 233 17.91 10.92 -0.76
CA ARG A 233 18.14 12.37 -0.80
C ARG A 233 17.28 13.20 0.15
N GLY A 234 16.79 12.56 1.20
CA GLY A 234 16.32 13.23 2.40
C GLY A 234 17.48 13.77 3.24
N ASN A 235 17.17 14.65 4.18
CA ASN A 235 18.11 15.24 5.12
C ASN A 235 17.55 15.42 6.53
N PHE A 236 16.30 15.05 6.76
CA PHE A 236 15.58 15.36 7.99
C PHE A 236 14.96 14.11 8.61
N MET A 237 14.84 14.06 9.94
CA MET A 237 14.18 12.96 10.62
C MET A 237 13.55 13.39 11.95
N TRP A 238 12.35 12.85 12.22
CA TRP A 238 11.82 12.70 13.57
C TRP A 238 12.01 11.24 14.03
N PRO A 239 12.66 11.01 15.19
CA PRO A 239 12.92 9.66 15.68
C PRO A 239 11.67 9.04 16.32
N ALA A 240 11.68 7.71 16.47
CA ALA A 240 10.70 6.97 17.27
C ALA A 240 10.70 7.46 18.72
N MET A 241 9.50 7.65 19.28
CA MET A 241 9.29 8.44 20.49
C MET A 241 8.20 7.92 21.43
N TRP A 242 7.42 6.90 21.05
CA TRP A 242 6.36 6.32 21.90
C TRP A 242 6.95 5.68 23.14
N GLY A 243 7.95 4.81 22.98
CA GLY A 243 8.66 4.14 24.08
C GLY A 243 10.09 4.64 24.27
N TRP A 244 10.61 5.35 23.28
CA TRP A 244 12.03 5.68 23.15
C TRP A 244 12.30 7.17 23.35
N SER A 245 13.57 7.49 23.58
CA SER A 245 14.07 8.84 23.73
C SER A 245 15.41 8.94 23.00
N PHE A 246 15.36 9.32 21.71
CA PHE A 246 16.53 9.39 20.83
C PHE A 246 17.76 10.02 21.47
N TYR A 247 17.61 11.20 22.10
CA TYR A 247 18.73 11.92 22.68
C TYR A 247 19.24 11.32 24.00
N ALA A 248 18.42 10.52 24.71
CA ALA A 248 18.74 10.04 26.06
C ALA A 248 19.04 8.54 26.13
N ASP A 249 18.51 7.75 25.20
CA ASP A 249 18.68 6.29 25.18
C ASP A 249 20.11 5.88 24.78
N ASP A 250 20.69 6.58 23.81
CA ASP A 250 22.07 6.40 23.37
C ASP A 250 22.72 7.77 23.05
N PRO A 251 23.79 8.18 23.76
CA PRO A 251 24.47 9.45 23.49
C PRO A 251 25.09 9.53 22.09
N GLU A 252 25.36 8.41 21.42
CA GLU A 252 25.92 8.38 20.06
C GLU A 252 24.85 8.65 18.98
N ASN A 253 23.54 8.60 19.31
CA ASN A 253 22.46 8.82 18.35
C ASN A 253 22.58 10.19 17.65
N SER A 254 22.61 11.27 18.44
CA SER A 254 22.68 12.64 17.92
C SER A 254 24.00 12.91 17.20
N LYS A 255 25.11 12.37 17.71
CA LYS A 255 26.42 12.47 17.07
C LYS A 255 26.44 11.77 15.72
N THR A 256 25.92 10.55 15.64
CA THR A 256 25.82 9.76 14.40
C THR A 256 24.97 10.50 13.36
N ALA A 257 23.82 11.05 13.76
CA ALA A 257 22.99 11.88 12.89
C ALA A 257 23.77 13.08 12.33
N HIS A 258 24.40 13.85 13.21
CA HIS A 258 25.15 15.06 12.84
C HIS A 258 26.33 14.76 11.91
N GLU A 259 27.13 13.74 12.23
CA GLU A 259 28.27 13.28 11.44
C GLU A 259 27.82 12.79 10.07
N MET A 260 26.78 11.95 9.98
CA MET A 260 26.24 11.49 8.69
C MET A 260 25.59 12.61 7.87
N GLY A 261 25.15 13.69 8.54
CA GLY A 261 24.54 14.85 7.90
C GLY A 261 23.02 14.89 7.96
N ILE A 262 22.39 14.07 8.81
CA ILE A 262 20.96 14.15 9.11
C ILE A 262 20.69 15.28 10.10
N ILE A 263 19.70 16.10 9.77
CA ILE A 263 19.16 17.13 10.63
C ILE A 263 18.06 16.49 11.46
N MET A 264 18.22 16.49 12.78
CA MET A 264 17.17 15.95 13.65
C MET A 264 16.13 17.02 13.94
N GLY A 265 14.90 16.57 14.16
CA GLY A 265 13.85 17.33 14.82
C GLY A 265 13.14 16.46 15.83
N THR A 266 12.11 17.03 16.45
CA THR A 266 11.19 16.33 17.34
C THR A 266 9.76 16.64 16.91
N SER A 267 8.82 15.75 17.23
CA SER A 267 7.43 15.91 16.81
C SER A 267 6.82 17.19 17.38
N HIS A 268 5.67 17.58 16.83
CA HIS A 268 4.92 18.80 17.13
C HIS A 268 4.58 19.04 18.61
N HIS A 269 4.62 18.02 19.47
CA HIS A 269 4.38 18.15 20.92
C HIS A 269 5.63 17.90 21.79
N GLU A 270 6.80 17.85 21.17
CA GLU A 270 8.10 17.60 21.82
C GLU A 270 9.03 18.82 21.69
N PRO A 271 8.74 19.94 22.38
CA PRO A 271 9.47 21.18 22.15
C PRO A 271 10.91 21.16 22.68
N MET A 272 11.73 22.05 22.11
CA MET A 272 13.07 22.40 22.61
C MET A 272 14.08 21.25 22.62
N ALA A 273 14.03 20.40 21.59
CA ALA A 273 14.92 19.24 21.41
C ALA A 273 14.89 18.27 22.59
N ARG A 274 13.70 18.07 23.17
CA ARG A 274 13.44 17.09 24.22
C ARG A 274 12.48 16.03 23.70
N ASN A 275 12.85 14.76 23.79
CA ASN A 275 11.91 13.68 23.48
C ASN A 275 10.88 13.55 24.60
N HIS A 276 9.63 13.24 24.27
CA HIS A 276 8.52 13.16 25.23
C HIS A 276 8.84 12.24 26.41
N GLN A 277 9.44 11.08 26.11
CA GLN A 277 9.80 10.09 27.13
C GLN A 277 10.85 10.57 28.14
N GLU A 278 11.65 11.61 27.83
CA GLU A 278 12.53 12.23 28.84
C GLU A 278 11.72 12.82 30.00
N TRP A 279 10.55 13.39 29.71
CA TRP A 279 9.64 13.91 30.72
C TRP A 279 8.91 12.78 31.44
N VAL A 280 8.27 11.87 30.68
CA VAL A 280 7.45 10.77 31.24
C VAL A 280 8.24 9.90 32.21
N ARG A 281 9.46 9.50 31.85
CA ARG A 281 10.32 8.64 32.69
C ARG A 281 10.72 9.29 34.02
N LYS A 282 10.63 10.61 34.12
CA LYS A 282 10.97 11.40 35.32
C LYS A 282 9.79 12.26 35.80
N ARG A 283 8.56 11.90 35.43
CA ARG A 283 7.34 12.67 35.74
C ARG A 283 7.19 12.94 37.24
N SER A 284 7.55 11.98 38.09
CA SER A 284 7.52 12.13 39.55
C SER A 284 8.52 13.16 40.08
N GLU A 285 9.63 13.40 39.36
CA GLU A 285 10.65 14.40 39.72
C GLU A 285 10.33 15.78 39.12
N TYR A 286 9.79 15.81 37.90
CA TYR A 286 9.51 17.05 37.19
C TYR A 286 8.16 17.68 37.54
N GLY A 287 7.17 16.91 37.97
CA GLY A 287 5.82 17.39 38.27
C GLY A 287 4.92 17.46 37.05
N ALA A 288 3.96 18.39 37.06
CA ALA A 288 2.95 18.51 36.00
C ALA A 288 3.53 19.13 34.73
N TRP A 289 3.15 18.61 33.56
CA TRP A 289 3.40 19.23 32.25
C TRP A 289 2.41 20.37 32.03
N ASP A 290 2.59 21.44 32.79
CA ASP A 290 1.74 22.62 32.77
C ASP A 290 2.60 23.89 32.94
N TYR A 291 2.67 24.69 31.89
CA TYR A 291 3.50 25.89 31.88
C TYR A 291 3.00 26.98 32.83
N ALA A 292 1.70 27.00 33.16
CA ALA A 292 1.13 27.99 34.07
C ALA A 292 1.57 27.73 35.51
N SER A 293 1.58 26.47 35.94
CA SER A 293 1.88 26.05 37.32
C SER A 293 3.32 25.59 37.55
N ASN A 294 4.03 25.13 36.51
CA ASN A 294 5.33 24.49 36.63
C ASN A 294 6.43 25.10 35.73
N GLN A 295 6.32 26.40 35.44
CA GLN A 295 7.18 27.10 34.47
C GLN A 295 8.69 26.90 34.71
N GLN A 296 9.16 26.99 35.96
CA GLN A 296 10.60 26.96 36.25
C GLN A 296 11.24 25.61 35.89
N VAL A 297 10.55 24.51 36.17
CA VAL A 297 11.03 23.17 35.83
C VAL A 297 11.00 22.95 34.33
N ILE A 298 9.92 23.40 33.65
CA ILE A 298 9.79 23.29 32.20
C ILE A 298 10.84 24.16 31.47
N ASP A 299 11.09 25.38 31.94
CA ASP A 299 12.14 26.26 31.38
C ASP A 299 13.54 25.63 31.55
N ARG A 300 13.82 24.96 32.68
CA ARG A 300 15.07 24.20 32.87
C ARG A 300 15.13 23.02 31.90
N PHE A 301 14.06 22.26 31.78
CA PHE A 301 13.95 21.13 30.85
C PHE A 301 14.17 21.58 29.39
N PHE A 302 13.59 22.69 28.97
CA PHE A 302 13.84 23.28 27.66
C PHE A 302 15.29 23.73 27.47
N ARG A 303 15.90 24.32 28.50
CA ARG A 303 17.31 24.75 28.44
C ARG A 303 18.26 23.57 28.21
N GLU A 304 18.13 22.51 29.00
CA GLU A 304 18.98 21.31 28.90
C GLU A 304 18.94 20.68 27.49
N GLY A 305 17.75 20.63 26.85
CA GLY A 305 17.62 20.13 25.48
C GLY A 305 18.33 21.02 24.47
N MET A 306 18.17 22.33 24.63
CA MET A 306 18.81 23.31 23.77
C MET A 306 20.34 23.33 23.95
N GLU A 307 20.85 23.13 25.17
CA GLU A 307 22.29 23.00 25.45
C GLU A 307 22.87 21.77 24.74
N ARG A 308 22.17 20.63 24.81
CA ARG A 308 22.56 19.39 24.12
C ARG A 308 22.58 19.54 22.60
N ALA A 309 21.61 20.25 22.02
CA ALA A 309 21.51 20.46 20.58
C ALA A 309 22.29 21.70 20.07
N ALA A 310 22.99 22.45 20.92
CA ALA A 310 23.58 23.74 20.53
C ALA A 310 24.64 23.62 19.42
N GLY A 311 25.35 22.49 19.36
CA GLY A 311 26.40 22.20 18.37
C GLY A 311 25.91 21.53 17.09
N THR A 312 24.62 21.20 16.98
CA THR A 312 24.07 20.42 15.86
C THR A 312 23.34 21.30 14.83
N GLU A 313 22.91 20.71 13.72
CA GLU A 313 22.06 21.37 12.71
C GLU A 313 20.56 21.28 13.05
N ASP A 314 20.19 20.68 14.18
CA ASP A 314 18.80 20.29 14.49
C ASP A 314 17.80 21.44 14.36
N LEU A 315 16.61 21.09 13.88
CA LEU A 315 15.47 22.00 13.77
C LEU A 315 14.69 21.98 15.09
N ILE A 316 14.56 23.14 15.72
CA ILE A 316 14.00 23.23 17.07
C ILE A 316 12.49 23.42 17.02
N THR A 317 11.75 22.43 17.49
CA THR A 317 10.30 22.56 17.72
C THR A 317 10.05 23.56 18.86
N ILE A 318 9.18 24.54 18.60
CA ILE A 318 8.73 25.54 19.58
C ILE A 318 7.21 25.51 19.72
N GLY A 319 6.70 26.23 20.71
CA GLY A 319 5.32 26.07 21.20
C GLY A 319 5.25 24.94 22.22
N MET A 320 4.04 24.63 22.68
CA MET A 320 3.81 23.57 23.65
C MET A 320 2.36 23.11 23.54
N ARG A 321 2.15 21.81 23.38
CA ARG A 321 0.83 21.19 23.52
C ARG A 321 0.73 20.49 24.87
N GLY A 322 -0.44 19.94 25.16
CA GLY A 322 -0.63 19.06 26.31
C GLY A 322 0.28 17.83 26.22
N ASP A 323 0.31 17.10 27.31
CA ASP A 323 1.15 15.91 27.45
C ASP A 323 0.59 14.76 26.59
N GLY A 324 1.45 14.10 25.79
CA GLY A 324 1.05 12.93 24.98
C GLY A 324 0.02 13.24 23.88
N ASP A 325 0.35 14.12 22.92
CA ASP A 325 -0.53 14.53 21.80
C ASP A 325 -1.89 15.21 22.18
N THR A 326 -2.05 15.65 23.44
CA THR A 326 -3.30 16.28 23.91
C THR A 326 -3.33 17.81 23.74
N PRO A 327 -4.51 18.45 23.74
CA PRO A 327 -4.62 19.89 23.92
C PRO A 327 -4.03 20.37 25.26
N MET A 328 -3.60 21.64 25.34
CA MET A 328 -3.16 22.22 26.62
C MET A 328 -4.28 22.15 27.68
N GLY A 329 -4.00 21.43 28.77
CA GLY A 329 -4.97 21.13 29.84
C GLY A 329 -5.91 19.95 29.57
N GLY A 330 -5.74 19.23 28.46
CA GLY A 330 -6.43 17.99 28.15
C GLY A 330 -5.82 16.77 28.86
N LYS A 331 -6.48 15.62 28.71
CA LYS A 331 -6.01 14.32 29.20
C LYS A 331 -6.02 13.31 28.06
N GLU A 332 -4.98 12.50 27.99
CA GLU A 332 -4.80 11.50 26.95
C GLU A 332 -5.95 10.50 26.98
N GLY A 333 -6.56 10.24 25.83
CA GLY A 333 -7.74 9.36 25.70
C GLY A 333 -9.07 9.98 26.13
N GLU A 334 -9.13 11.27 26.49
CA GLU A 334 -10.36 12.00 26.85
C GLU A 334 -10.60 13.26 25.99
N ASP A 335 -10.13 13.25 24.74
CA ASP A 335 -10.23 14.41 23.82
C ASP A 335 -11.68 14.88 23.59
N ASP A 336 -12.66 13.98 23.68
CA ASP A 336 -14.10 14.23 23.54
C ASP A 336 -14.69 15.04 24.70
N LYS A 337 -14.02 15.06 25.86
CA LYS A 337 -14.43 15.79 27.06
C LYS A 337 -13.73 17.13 27.22
N TYR A 338 -12.83 17.49 26.30
CA TYR A 338 -12.06 18.73 26.38
C TYR A 338 -12.96 19.96 26.15
N VAL A 339 -12.94 20.90 27.10
CA VAL A 339 -13.58 22.22 26.94
C VAL A 339 -12.50 23.24 26.54
N PRO A 340 -12.59 23.83 25.33
CA PRO A 340 -11.62 24.80 24.86
C PRO A 340 -11.48 26.04 25.75
N ARG A 341 -10.23 26.45 26.00
CA ARG A 341 -9.87 27.71 26.69
C ARG A 341 -8.97 28.57 25.80
N ASP A 342 -9.46 28.89 24.61
CA ASP A 342 -8.64 29.37 23.50
C ASP A 342 -7.90 30.68 23.80
N GLU A 343 -8.57 31.68 24.36
CA GLU A 343 -7.94 32.98 24.68
C GLU A 343 -6.82 32.85 25.74
N GLU A 344 -7.08 32.08 26.80
CA GLU A 344 -6.08 31.81 27.86
C GLU A 344 -4.88 31.03 27.29
N ASN A 345 -5.16 30.00 26.49
CA ASN A 345 -4.13 29.17 25.84
C ASN A 345 -3.30 29.98 24.85
N MET A 346 -3.92 30.89 24.08
CA MET A 346 -3.20 31.78 23.16
C MET A 346 -2.25 32.72 23.91
N CYS A 347 -2.71 33.38 24.98
CA CYS A 347 -1.87 34.24 25.82
C CYS A 347 -0.70 33.46 26.45
N LEU A 348 -0.97 32.25 26.93
CA LEU A 348 0.05 31.36 27.47
C LEU A 348 1.05 30.92 26.39
N MET A 349 0.60 30.62 25.18
CA MET A 349 1.45 30.26 24.04
C MET A 349 2.39 31.41 23.63
N GLU A 350 1.90 32.66 23.60
CA GLU A 350 2.75 33.84 23.33
C GLU A 350 3.86 33.99 24.38
N LYS A 351 3.55 33.72 25.65
CA LYS A 351 4.54 33.70 26.74
C LYS A 351 5.55 32.57 26.55
N ILE A 352 5.10 31.38 26.16
CA ILE A 352 5.95 30.22 25.87
C ILE A 352 6.92 30.53 24.73
N PHE A 353 6.45 31.05 23.60
CA PHE A 353 7.33 31.44 22.47
C PHE A 353 8.43 32.41 22.90
N ARG A 354 8.06 33.44 23.68
CA ARG A 354 9.02 34.45 24.17
C ARG A 354 10.08 33.82 25.06
N ASN A 355 9.69 32.92 25.96
CA ASN A 355 10.60 32.29 26.90
C ASN A 355 11.49 31.24 26.23
N GLN A 356 10.95 30.43 25.32
CA GLN A 356 11.72 29.49 24.50
C GLN A 356 12.78 30.23 23.67
N ARG A 357 12.40 31.31 22.98
CA ARG A 357 13.36 32.14 22.22
C ARG A 357 14.41 32.80 23.09
N ARG A 358 14.06 33.23 24.31
CA ARG A 358 15.05 33.70 25.30
C ARG A 358 16.06 32.60 25.65
N ILE A 359 15.59 31.38 25.91
CA ILE A 359 16.47 30.22 26.19
C ILE A 359 17.39 29.95 25.00
N ILE A 360 16.87 29.93 23.77
CA ILE A 360 17.67 29.76 22.55
C ILE A 360 18.79 30.83 22.49
N LYS A 361 18.45 32.10 22.73
CA LYS A 361 19.44 33.19 22.74
C LYS A 361 20.51 33.00 23.80
N GLU A 362 20.11 32.68 25.03
CA GLU A 362 21.02 32.51 26.16
C GLU A 362 21.98 31.34 25.96
N VAL A 363 21.48 30.22 25.43
CA VAL A 363 22.29 29.00 25.20
C VAL A 363 23.21 29.15 23.99
N THR A 364 22.68 29.64 22.86
CA THR A 364 23.47 29.72 21.61
C THR A 364 24.38 30.95 21.54
N GLY A 365 24.16 31.96 22.39
CA GLY A 365 24.82 33.26 22.32
C GLY A 365 24.49 34.07 21.06
N LYS A 366 23.53 33.62 20.24
CA LYS A 366 23.12 34.24 18.98
C LYS A 366 21.67 34.72 19.06
N VAL A 367 21.28 35.61 18.15
CA VAL A 367 19.87 35.99 18.01
C VAL A 367 19.04 34.76 17.60
N PRO A 368 17.83 34.53 18.18
CA PRO A 368 17.06 33.31 17.95
C PRO A 368 16.78 33.01 16.49
N GLU A 369 16.65 34.03 15.63
CA GLU A 369 16.40 33.93 14.20
C GLU A 369 17.51 33.17 13.44
N LYS A 370 18.69 32.99 14.05
CA LYS A 370 19.79 32.21 13.49
C LYS A 370 19.70 30.71 13.80
N ARG A 371 18.85 30.30 14.74
CA ARG A 371 18.57 28.88 15.02
C ARG A 371 17.24 28.52 14.34
N PRO A 372 17.24 27.62 13.33
CA PRO A 372 16.00 27.16 12.70
C PRO A 372 15.00 26.66 13.75
N GLN A 373 13.78 27.17 13.64
CA GLN A 373 12.67 26.83 14.52
C GLN A 373 11.46 26.42 13.69
N VAL A 374 10.65 25.52 14.24
CA VAL A 374 9.39 25.07 13.64
C VAL A 374 8.28 25.14 14.68
N TRP A 375 7.11 25.62 14.26
CA TRP A 375 5.89 25.55 15.05
C TRP A 375 4.81 24.87 14.23
N ALA A 376 4.30 23.77 14.75
CA ALA A 376 3.24 23.00 14.11
C ALA A 376 1.85 23.50 14.49
N ILE A 377 1.02 23.78 13.49
CA ILE A 377 -0.39 24.12 13.68
C ILE A 377 -1.28 22.87 13.56
N TYR A 378 -0.97 21.88 14.39
CA TYR A 378 -1.63 20.57 14.38
C TYR A 378 -2.91 20.56 15.24
N LYS A 379 -3.94 19.82 14.81
CA LYS A 379 -5.24 19.69 15.50
C LYS A 379 -5.83 21.04 15.95
N GLU A 380 -5.97 21.28 17.25
CA GLU A 380 -6.57 22.48 17.83
C GLU A 380 -5.73 23.75 17.65
N VAL A 381 -4.42 23.60 17.45
CA VAL A 381 -3.50 24.75 17.30
C VAL A 381 -3.78 25.54 16.01
N GLN A 382 -4.32 24.88 14.97
CA GLN A 382 -4.81 25.57 13.78
C GLN A 382 -5.88 26.61 14.13
N ARG A 383 -6.79 26.29 15.07
CA ARG A 383 -7.82 27.23 15.53
C ARG A 383 -7.21 28.46 16.19
N PHE A 384 -6.14 28.30 16.99
CA PHE A 384 -5.44 29.43 17.59
C PHE A 384 -4.85 30.36 16.53
N TYR A 385 -4.26 29.77 15.48
CA TYR A 385 -3.76 30.55 14.35
C TYR A 385 -4.89 31.29 13.62
N ASP A 386 -6.01 30.63 13.35
CA ASP A 386 -7.18 31.26 12.69
C ASP A 386 -7.78 32.38 13.54
N MET A 387 -7.72 32.28 14.87
CA MET A 387 -8.14 33.32 15.84
C MET A 387 -7.16 34.49 15.98
N GLY A 388 -5.99 34.43 15.32
CA GLY A 388 -5.04 35.53 15.28
C GLY A 388 -3.72 35.31 16.01
N LEU A 389 -3.49 34.15 16.63
CA LEU A 389 -2.18 33.84 17.23
C LEU A 389 -1.10 33.82 16.15
N ARG A 390 0.01 34.51 16.37
CA ARG A 390 1.13 34.56 15.42
C ARG A 390 2.44 34.25 16.15
N VAL A 391 3.35 33.64 15.42
CA VAL A 391 4.73 33.36 15.83
C VAL A 391 5.69 34.30 15.06
N PRO A 392 6.92 34.58 15.55
CA PRO A 392 7.89 35.38 14.82
C PRO A 392 8.12 34.94 13.37
N ASP A 393 8.41 35.90 12.49
CA ASP A 393 8.42 35.71 11.03
C ASP A 393 9.47 34.72 10.51
N ASP A 394 10.53 34.46 11.27
CA ASP A 394 11.61 33.51 10.94
C ASP A 394 11.23 32.03 11.16
N VAL A 395 10.17 31.77 11.92
CA VAL A 395 9.76 30.41 12.30
C VAL A 395 9.04 29.73 11.15
N ILE A 396 9.42 28.47 10.87
CA ILE A 396 8.74 27.62 9.89
C ILE A 396 7.37 27.27 10.45
N MET A 397 6.32 27.60 9.71
CA MET A 397 4.96 27.20 10.04
C MET A 397 4.71 25.80 9.46
N LEU A 398 4.58 24.79 10.31
CA LEU A 398 4.32 23.41 9.89
C LEU A 398 2.81 23.14 9.87
N LEU A 399 2.27 23.00 8.67
CA LEU A 399 0.91 22.54 8.39
C LEU A 399 0.83 21.02 8.58
N SER A 400 -0.38 20.49 8.65
CA SER A 400 -0.60 19.05 8.59
C SER A 400 -1.70 18.70 7.60
N ASP A 401 -1.65 17.46 7.12
CA ASP A 401 -2.83 16.80 6.61
C ASP A 401 -3.82 16.47 7.76
N ASP A 402 -4.88 15.75 7.42
CA ASP A 402 -5.90 15.25 8.33
C ASP A 402 -5.58 13.87 8.93
N ASN A 403 -4.32 13.45 8.80
CA ASN A 403 -3.78 12.13 9.12
C ASN A 403 -4.17 11.01 8.15
N TRP A 404 -4.93 11.32 7.10
CA TRP A 404 -5.35 10.39 6.04
C TRP A 404 -4.85 10.81 4.65
N GLY A 405 -3.93 11.78 4.62
CA GLY A 405 -3.31 12.30 3.41
C GLY A 405 -3.97 13.55 2.83
N ASP A 406 -5.08 14.06 3.37
CA ASP A 406 -5.74 15.25 2.84
C ASP A 406 -5.27 16.53 3.55
N VAL A 407 -4.70 17.47 2.80
CA VAL A 407 -4.12 18.70 3.35
C VAL A 407 -5.20 19.61 3.91
N ARG A 408 -5.11 19.96 5.20
CA ARG A 408 -6.18 20.70 5.90
C ARG A 408 -6.21 22.19 5.57
N ARG A 409 -5.04 22.77 5.31
CA ARG A 409 -4.85 24.21 5.12
C ARG A 409 -3.60 24.46 4.28
N LEU A 410 -3.64 25.49 3.46
CA LEU A 410 -2.49 26.00 2.71
C LEU A 410 -2.41 27.52 2.84
N PRO A 411 -1.21 28.12 2.72
CA PRO A 411 -1.04 29.55 2.93
C PRO A 411 -1.62 30.36 1.76
N ASP A 412 -2.28 31.47 2.08
CA ASP A 412 -2.74 32.41 1.08
C ASP A 412 -1.57 33.22 0.44
N ALA A 413 -1.88 34.11 -0.51
CA ALA A 413 -0.87 34.93 -1.19
C ALA A 413 -0.08 35.89 -0.27
N LYS A 414 -0.65 36.29 0.88
CA LYS A 414 0.02 37.14 1.88
C LYS A 414 0.88 36.27 2.80
N GLU A 415 0.36 35.15 3.25
CA GLU A 415 1.03 34.19 4.13
C GLU A 415 2.26 33.56 3.51
N ARG A 416 2.22 33.29 2.20
CA ARG A 416 3.38 32.78 1.43
C ARG A 416 4.61 33.70 1.49
N LYS A 417 4.45 34.98 1.86
CA LYS A 417 5.55 35.94 1.96
C LYS A 417 6.32 35.87 3.28
N ARG A 418 5.88 35.06 4.25
CA ARG A 418 6.58 34.92 5.55
C ARG A 418 7.99 34.37 5.36
N ALA A 419 8.97 34.96 6.03
CA ALA A 419 10.39 34.66 5.83
C ALA A 419 10.78 33.22 6.23
N GLY A 420 10.19 32.70 7.30
CA GLY A 420 10.36 31.33 7.77
C GLY A 420 9.75 30.29 6.86
N GLY A 421 8.80 30.69 5.99
CA GLY A 421 8.08 29.82 5.07
C GLY A 421 7.23 28.76 5.76
N TRP A 422 6.85 27.73 4.99
CA TRP A 422 5.84 26.74 5.38
C TRP A 422 6.33 25.31 5.17
N GLY A 423 5.92 24.41 6.05
CA GLY A 423 6.12 22.97 5.91
C GLY A 423 4.80 22.18 5.92
N MET A 424 4.87 20.90 5.58
CA MET A 424 3.78 19.94 5.60
C MET A 424 4.19 18.68 6.36
N TYR A 425 3.35 18.28 7.32
CA TYR A 425 3.37 16.98 7.97
C TYR A 425 2.28 16.11 7.34
N TYR A 426 2.67 15.00 6.71
CA TYR A 426 1.82 14.12 5.92
C TYR A 426 1.84 12.69 6.50
N HIS A 427 0.78 11.91 6.30
CA HIS A 427 0.66 10.56 6.83
C HIS A 427 0.48 9.50 5.74
N VAL A 428 1.18 8.37 5.91
CA VAL A 428 0.86 7.08 5.25
C VAL A 428 0.62 5.97 6.28
N ASP A 429 0.70 6.31 7.57
CA ASP A 429 0.42 5.48 8.74
C ASP A 429 -0.20 6.37 9.81
N TYR A 430 -1.13 5.85 10.61
CA TYR A 430 -1.80 6.64 11.63
C TYR A 430 -2.40 5.83 12.77
N VAL A 431 -2.20 6.31 14.00
CA VAL A 431 -2.95 5.90 15.20
C VAL A 431 -3.92 6.99 15.60
N GLY A 432 -5.22 6.67 15.54
CA GLY A 432 -6.27 7.61 15.90
C GLY A 432 -7.60 7.36 15.18
N ALA A 433 -8.40 8.42 15.06
CA ALA A 433 -9.76 8.35 14.54
C ALA A 433 -9.83 8.36 12.99
N PRO A 434 -10.86 7.73 12.39
CA PRO A 434 -11.90 6.92 13.03
C PRO A 434 -11.42 5.53 13.48
N ARG A 435 -10.29 5.07 12.94
CA ARG A 435 -9.59 3.84 13.30
C ARG A 435 -8.13 3.92 12.90
N ASN A 436 -7.25 3.20 13.61
CA ASN A 436 -5.86 3.05 13.24
C ASN A 436 -5.70 2.50 11.81
N SER A 437 -4.61 2.89 11.15
CA SER A 437 -4.12 2.34 9.89
C SER A 437 -2.62 2.13 10.02
N LYS A 438 -2.23 0.90 10.40
CA LYS A 438 -0.87 0.56 10.83
C LYS A 438 -0.23 -0.63 10.11
N TRP A 439 -1.03 -1.45 9.46
CA TRP A 439 -0.55 -2.76 9.03
C TRP A 439 0.15 -2.75 7.66
N LEU A 440 -0.49 -2.17 6.63
CA LEU A 440 -0.03 -2.19 5.26
C LEU A 440 -0.09 -0.79 4.63
N ASN A 441 0.63 -0.59 3.53
CA ASN A 441 0.43 0.61 2.71
C ASN A 441 -1.01 0.67 2.17
N VAL A 442 -1.73 1.72 2.57
CA VAL A 442 -3.10 2.03 2.13
C VAL A 442 -3.19 3.28 1.26
N THR A 443 -2.06 3.91 0.93
CA THR A 443 -2.04 5.19 0.21
C THR A 443 -1.96 4.96 -1.31
N PRO A 444 -3.01 5.31 -2.08
CA PRO A 444 -2.93 5.27 -3.54
C PRO A 444 -1.83 6.22 -4.05
N VAL A 445 -1.14 5.79 -5.11
CA VAL A 445 -0.10 6.59 -5.79
C VAL A 445 -0.62 7.99 -6.15
N GLN A 446 -1.87 8.03 -6.62
CA GLN A 446 -2.52 9.24 -7.12
C GLN A 446 -2.81 10.24 -6.01
N ASN A 447 -3.24 9.77 -4.84
CA ASN A 447 -3.63 10.63 -3.72
C ASN A 447 -2.42 11.41 -3.19
N MET A 448 -1.31 10.71 -2.93
CA MET A 448 -0.08 11.35 -2.49
C MET A 448 0.42 12.38 -3.52
N TRP A 449 0.44 12.02 -4.81
CA TRP A 449 0.88 12.96 -5.85
C TRP A 449 0.01 14.22 -5.91
N GLU A 450 -1.31 14.05 -5.91
CA GLU A 450 -2.25 15.17 -6.07
C GLU A 450 -2.14 16.16 -4.90
N GLN A 451 -2.09 15.64 -3.66
CA GLN A 451 -1.99 16.45 -2.45
C GLN A 451 -0.61 17.13 -2.29
N LEU A 452 0.48 16.46 -2.65
CA LEU A 452 1.82 17.06 -2.58
C LEU A 452 2.06 18.08 -3.71
N GLN A 453 1.54 17.84 -4.91
CA GLN A 453 1.56 18.84 -5.98
C GLN A 453 0.78 20.10 -5.60
N LEU A 454 -0.40 19.92 -4.99
CA LEU A 454 -1.19 21.02 -4.42
C LEU A 454 -0.39 21.78 -3.34
N THR A 455 0.22 21.05 -2.41
CA THR A 455 1.05 21.60 -1.32
C THR A 455 2.18 22.48 -1.86
N TYR A 456 2.94 21.97 -2.84
CA TYR A 456 4.03 22.72 -3.45
C TYR A 456 3.55 23.95 -4.23
N SER A 457 2.44 23.83 -4.97
CA SER A 457 1.85 24.92 -5.75
C SER A 457 1.43 26.12 -4.87
N TYR A 458 1.15 25.86 -3.59
CA TYR A 458 0.87 26.88 -2.58
C TYR A 458 2.11 27.32 -1.80
N GLY A 459 3.32 27.07 -2.30
CA GLY A 459 4.57 27.59 -1.73
C GLY A 459 4.93 27.00 -0.36
N VAL A 460 4.49 25.77 -0.09
CA VAL A 460 4.90 25.02 1.10
C VAL A 460 6.15 24.21 0.74
N ASP A 461 7.32 24.84 0.88
CA ASP A 461 8.61 24.35 0.35
C ASP A 461 9.74 24.29 1.39
N LYS A 462 9.45 24.52 2.67
CA LYS A 462 10.51 24.54 3.71
C LYS A 462 10.75 23.18 4.33
N LEU A 463 9.70 22.49 4.72
CA LEU A 463 9.83 21.20 5.41
C LEU A 463 8.72 20.26 5.00
N TRP A 464 9.06 19.11 4.44
CA TRP A 464 8.14 18.01 4.23
C TRP A 464 8.59 16.83 5.11
N ILE A 465 7.70 16.38 6.00
CA ILE A 465 7.91 15.27 6.93
C ILE A 465 6.77 14.28 6.79
N LEU A 466 7.09 12.99 6.58
CA LEU A 466 6.11 11.92 6.39
C LEU A 466 6.07 11.00 7.63
N ASN A 467 4.92 10.80 8.26
CA ASN A 467 4.72 9.67 9.18
C ASN A 467 4.73 8.38 8.35
N VAL A 468 5.69 7.49 8.63
CA VAL A 468 5.90 6.23 7.92
C VAL A 468 5.63 5.00 8.77
N GLY A 469 5.04 5.18 9.96
CA GLY A 469 4.85 4.10 10.92
C GLY A 469 6.18 3.42 11.24
N ASP A 470 6.20 2.12 11.02
CA ASP A 470 7.35 1.22 11.21
C ASP A 470 8.41 1.30 10.08
N LEU A 471 8.31 2.25 9.15
CA LEU A 471 9.07 2.37 7.89
C LEU A 471 8.67 1.33 6.84
N LYS A 472 8.62 0.04 7.21
CA LYS A 472 8.07 -1.02 6.36
C LYS A 472 6.60 -1.26 6.75
N PRO A 473 5.69 -1.52 5.80
CA PRO A 473 5.89 -1.71 4.36
C PRO A 473 5.58 -0.43 3.53
N MET A 474 6.16 0.71 3.91
CA MET A 474 5.92 2.02 3.28
C MET A 474 7.01 2.43 2.28
N GLU A 475 7.78 1.49 1.74
CA GLU A 475 8.97 1.77 0.93
C GLU A 475 8.64 2.57 -0.34
N TYR A 476 7.56 2.20 -1.02
CA TYR A 476 7.10 2.91 -2.21
C TYR A 476 6.62 4.34 -1.91
N PRO A 477 5.64 4.58 -0.99
CA PRO A 477 5.20 5.94 -0.69
C PRO A 477 6.33 6.81 -0.13
N ILE A 478 7.27 6.27 0.65
CA ILE A 478 8.48 6.99 1.08
C ILE A 478 9.29 7.47 -0.14
N THR A 479 9.50 6.59 -1.12
CA THR A 479 10.26 6.93 -2.33
C THR A 479 9.55 7.97 -3.19
N LEU A 480 8.22 7.88 -3.32
CA LEU A 480 7.42 8.90 -4.02
C LEU A 480 7.53 10.26 -3.32
N PHE A 481 7.33 10.27 -2.00
CA PHE A 481 7.42 11.47 -1.17
C PHE A 481 8.79 12.17 -1.30
N MET A 482 9.89 11.43 -1.15
CA MET A 482 11.24 11.99 -1.23
C MET A 482 11.57 12.52 -2.63
N ASN A 483 11.19 11.78 -3.68
CA ASN A 483 11.43 12.22 -5.07
C ASN A 483 10.60 13.46 -5.42
N MET A 484 9.35 13.53 -4.94
CA MET A 484 8.53 14.75 -5.08
C MET A 484 9.12 15.90 -4.27
N ALA A 485 9.57 15.69 -3.04
CA ALA A 485 10.20 16.74 -2.24
C ALA A 485 11.48 17.31 -2.89
N TRP A 486 12.20 16.47 -3.65
CA TRP A 486 13.34 16.92 -4.45
C TRP A 486 12.91 17.75 -5.66
N ASN A 487 11.95 17.26 -6.46
CA ASN A 487 11.44 17.95 -7.66
C ASN A 487 9.95 17.65 -7.88
N PRO A 488 9.03 18.45 -7.30
CA PRO A 488 7.60 18.19 -7.32
C PRO A 488 6.98 18.32 -8.71
N GLU A 489 7.48 19.29 -9.49
CA GLU A 489 6.99 19.60 -10.85
C GLU A 489 7.43 18.57 -11.90
N ARG A 490 8.15 17.54 -11.48
CA ARG A 490 8.68 16.51 -12.37
C ARG A 490 7.61 15.61 -12.97
N TYR A 491 6.57 15.30 -12.20
CA TYR A 491 5.52 14.36 -12.61
C TYR A 491 4.21 15.11 -12.80
N ALA A 492 3.61 14.93 -13.97
CA ALA A 492 2.27 15.36 -14.29
C ALA A 492 1.28 14.20 -14.14
N ALA A 493 -0.03 14.51 -14.15
CA ALA A 493 -1.06 13.48 -14.05
C ALA A 493 -0.94 12.38 -15.11
N GLY A 494 -0.50 12.74 -16.33
CA GLY A 494 -0.40 11.83 -17.47
C GLY A 494 0.78 10.86 -17.44
N ASP A 495 1.82 11.16 -16.66
CA ASP A 495 3.05 10.35 -16.58
C ASP A 495 3.43 9.94 -15.15
N LEU A 496 2.55 10.16 -14.15
CA LEU A 496 2.76 9.75 -12.76
C LEU A 496 3.18 8.28 -12.61
N LEU A 497 2.54 7.37 -13.35
CA LEU A 497 2.86 5.94 -13.26
C LEU A 497 4.25 5.58 -13.80
N GLU A 498 4.93 6.49 -14.51
CA GLU A 498 6.34 6.30 -14.85
C GLU A 498 7.19 6.26 -13.57
N HIS A 499 6.88 7.06 -12.54
CA HIS A 499 7.58 6.95 -11.24
C HIS A 499 7.46 5.53 -10.67
N THR A 500 6.24 5.00 -10.62
CA THR A 500 5.95 3.64 -10.14
C THR A 500 6.70 2.59 -10.97
N ARG A 501 6.72 2.76 -12.30
CA ARG A 501 7.45 1.90 -13.23
C ARG A 501 8.95 1.93 -12.96
N VAL A 502 9.54 3.11 -12.83
CA VAL A 502 10.97 3.29 -12.53
C VAL A 502 11.33 2.64 -11.20
N PHE A 503 10.50 2.81 -10.17
CA PHE A 503 10.70 2.16 -8.88
C PHE A 503 10.73 0.63 -9.03
N CYS A 504 9.76 0.05 -9.74
CA CYS A 504 9.73 -1.39 -9.98
C CYS A 504 10.90 -1.88 -10.84
N ALA A 505 11.32 -1.12 -11.86
CA ALA A 505 12.49 -1.47 -12.69
C ALA A 505 13.77 -1.53 -11.87
N GLN A 506 13.97 -0.58 -10.95
CA GLN A 506 15.13 -0.57 -10.08
C GLN A 506 15.12 -1.76 -9.09
N GLN A 507 13.95 -2.17 -8.61
CA GLN A 507 13.85 -3.24 -7.62
C GLN A 507 13.89 -4.64 -8.25
N PHE A 508 13.31 -4.82 -9.44
CA PHE A 508 13.03 -6.14 -10.04
C PHE A 508 13.62 -6.33 -11.45
N GLY A 509 14.27 -5.31 -12.00
CA GLY A 509 14.78 -5.30 -13.37
C GLY A 509 13.75 -4.83 -14.40
N GLU A 510 14.26 -4.38 -15.55
CA GLU A 510 13.46 -3.74 -16.61
C GLU A 510 12.37 -4.66 -17.18
N GLU A 511 12.64 -5.96 -17.31
CA GLU A 511 11.69 -6.93 -17.87
C GLU A 511 10.45 -7.16 -16.97
N GLN A 512 10.56 -6.84 -15.69
CA GLN A 512 9.52 -7.07 -14.68
C GLN A 512 8.78 -5.78 -14.30
N ALA A 513 9.29 -4.63 -14.75
CA ALA A 513 8.88 -3.31 -14.30
C ALA A 513 7.40 -3.02 -14.56
N ASP A 514 6.92 -3.29 -15.77
CA ASP A 514 5.56 -2.92 -16.19
C ASP A 514 4.48 -3.69 -15.42
N GLU A 515 4.66 -5.00 -15.25
CA GLU A 515 3.69 -5.82 -14.53
C GLU A 515 3.75 -5.56 -13.01
N ALA A 516 4.96 -5.41 -12.46
CA ALA A 516 5.11 -5.09 -11.04
C ALA A 516 4.52 -3.71 -10.72
N MET A 517 4.70 -2.72 -11.61
CA MET A 517 4.08 -1.40 -11.50
C MET A 517 2.56 -1.47 -11.53
N ARG A 518 1.99 -2.26 -12.45
CA ARG A 518 0.54 -2.43 -12.56
C ARG A 518 -0.02 -3.01 -11.27
N ILE A 519 0.61 -4.04 -10.72
CA ILE A 519 0.19 -4.69 -9.47
C ILE A 519 0.34 -3.72 -8.29
N LEU A 520 1.49 -3.05 -8.17
CA LEU A 520 1.77 -2.04 -7.15
C LEU A 520 0.70 -0.95 -7.12
N ASN A 521 0.44 -0.36 -8.29
CA ASN A 521 -0.59 0.66 -8.45
C ASN A 521 -1.99 0.14 -8.07
N LEU A 522 -2.34 -1.09 -8.48
CA LEU A 522 -3.66 -1.65 -8.21
C LEU A 522 -3.86 -1.99 -6.74
N TYR A 523 -2.89 -2.60 -6.05
CA TYR A 523 -3.07 -2.92 -4.64
C TYR A 523 -3.11 -1.63 -3.80
N CYS A 524 -2.29 -0.61 -4.11
CA CYS A 524 -2.38 0.69 -3.44
C CYS A 524 -3.76 1.32 -3.66
N LYS A 525 -4.31 1.23 -4.88
CA LYS A 525 -5.67 1.69 -5.19
C LYS A 525 -6.74 0.91 -4.43
N TYR A 526 -6.60 -0.41 -4.32
CA TYR A 526 -7.58 -1.26 -3.64
C TYR A 526 -7.55 -1.04 -2.13
N ASN A 527 -6.36 -0.91 -1.53
CA ASN A 527 -6.19 -0.61 -0.12
C ASN A 527 -6.67 0.80 0.24
N GLY A 528 -6.54 1.76 -0.68
CA GLY A 528 -7.12 3.09 -0.48
C GLY A 528 -8.65 3.14 -0.55
N ARG A 529 -9.34 2.06 -0.93
CA ARG A 529 -10.82 1.99 -0.82
C ARG A 529 -11.25 1.88 0.64
N VAL A 530 -10.54 1.08 1.43
CA VAL A 530 -10.81 0.79 2.84
C VAL A 530 -9.56 0.11 3.44
N THR A 531 -9.13 0.57 4.61
CA THR A 531 -7.98 -0.01 5.29
C THR A 531 -8.27 -1.44 5.76
N PRO A 532 -7.24 -2.28 5.96
CA PRO A 532 -7.43 -3.61 6.52
C PRO A 532 -8.18 -3.60 7.86
N GLU A 533 -7.88 -2.64 8.73
CA GLU A 533 -8.47 -2.51 10.06
C GLU A 533 -9.95 -2.06 10.00
N MET A 534 -10.34 -1.32 8.97
CA MET A 534 -11.72 -0.85 8.75
C MET A 534 -12.56 -1.81 7.91
N LEU A 535 -11.94 -2.72 7.17
CA LEU A 535 -12.62 -3.73 6.38
C LEU A 535 -13.36 -4.71 7.31
N ASP A 536 -14.64 -4.93 7.02
CA ASP A 536 -15.47 -5.92 7.68
C ASP A 536 -16.50 -6.50 6.70
N LYS A 537 -17.34 -7.45 7.14
CA LYS A 537 -18.38 -8.08 6.33
C LYS A 537 -19.47 -7.13 5.78
N ASP A 538 -19.61 -5.93 6.33
CA ASP A 538 -20.66 -4.97 5.97
C ASP A 538 -20.12 -3.84 5.07
N THR A 539 -18.82 -3.82 4.80
CA THR A 539 -18.14 -2.78 4.01
C THR A 539 -18.67 -2.67 2.58
N TYR A 540 -18.84 -3.80 1.88
CA TYR A 540 -19.39 -3.84 0.53
C TYR A 540 -20.81 -4.39 0.51
N HIS A 541 -21.56 -4.11 -0.55
CA HIS A 541 -22.94 -4.54 -0.65
C HIS A 541 -23.07 -5.96 -1.23
N LEU A 542 -23.52 -6.92 -0.42
CA LEU A 542 -23.53 -8.34 -0.82
C LEU A 542 -24.54 -8.63 -1.94
N ALA A 543 -25.76 -8.09 -1.83
CA ALA A 543 -26.86 -8.45 -2.72
C ALA A 543 -26.71 -7.89 -4.15
N SER A 544 -25.91 -6.84 -4.34
CA SER A 544 -25.59 -6.31 -5.67
C SER A 544 -24.50 -7.12 -6.38
N GLY A 545 -23.79 -8.00 -5.66
CA GLY A 545 -22.63 -8.72 -6.16
C GLY A 545 -21.30 -7.95 -6.00
N GLU A 546 -21.33 -6.75 -5.40
CA GLU A 546 -20.14 -5.92 -5.20
C GLU A 546 -19.07 -6.65 -4.38
N TRP A 547 -19.45 -7.28 -3.27
CA TRP A 547 -18.56 -8.13 -2.46
C TRP A 547 -17.82 -9.19 -3.29
N ARG A 548 -18.57 -9.92 -4.11
CA ARG A 548 -17.99 -10.96 -4.96
C ARG A 548 -17.04 -10.36 -5.97
N GLN A 549 -17.42 -9.23 -6.59
CA GLN A 549 -16.57 -8.54 -7.55
C GLN A 549 -15.22 -8.16 -6.93
N VAL A 550 -15.22 -7.48 -5.77
CA VAL A 550 -13.98 -7.01 -5.16
C VAL A 550 -13.11 -8.15 -4.63
N ALA A 551 -13.71 -9.22 -4.09
CA ALA A 551 -12.97 -10.42 -3.69
C ALA A 551 -12.35 -11.13 -4.91
N ASP A 552 -13.12 -11.34 -5.99
CA ASP A 552 -12.64 -11.97 -7.22
C ASP A 552 -11.55 -11.12 -7.91
N GLU A 553 -11.66 -9.78 -7.88
CA GLU A 553 -10.63 -8.85 -8.38
C GLU A 553 -9.31 -9.00 -7.61
N TYR A 554 -9.36 -9.17 -6.29
CA TYR A 554 -8.17 -9.34 -5.46
C TYR A 554 -7.54 -10.72 -5.65
N VAL A 555 -8.34 -11.78 -5.71
CA VAL A 555 -7.86 -13.15 -6.03
C VAL A 555 -7.20 -13.18 -7.41
N LYS A 556 -7.76 -12.47 -8.39
CA LYS A 556 -7.14 -12.30 -9.71
C LYS A 556 -5.78 -11.61 -9.59
N LEU A 557 -5.70 -10.53 -8.80
CA LEU A 557 -4.45 -9.79 -8.59
C LEU A 557 -3.38 -10.65 -7.89
N GLU A 558 -3.77 -11.46 -6.89
CA GLU A 558 -2.89 -12.44 -6.26
C GLU A 558 -2.38 -13.47 -7.27
N ALA A 559 -3.24 -14.01 -8.13
CA ALA A 559 -2.82 -14.96 -9.16
C ALA A 559 -1.83 -14.34 -10.17
N GLU A 560 -2.00 -13.06 -10.50
CA GLU A 560 -1.09 -12.29 -11.36
C GLU A 560 0.26 -12.05 -10.67
N ALA A 561 0.25 -11.64 -9.40
CA ALA A 561 1.46 -11.46 -8.58
C ALA A 561 2.23 -12.77 -8.38
N LEU A 562 1.55 -13.89 -8.12
CA LEU A 562 2.16 -15.22 -8.01
C LEU A 562 2.80 -15.67 -9.33
N ARG A 563 2.13 -15.42 -10.47
CA ARG A 563 2.72 -15.73 -11.80
C ARG A 563 3.99 -14.94 -12.04
N GLN A 564 4.04 -13.68 -11.62
CA GLN A 564 5.25 -12.88 -11.73
C GLN A 564 6.33 -13.39 -10.77
N TYR A 565 6.00 -13.61 -9.49
CA TYR A 565 6.92 -14.14 -8.48
C TYR A 565 7.62 -15.44 -8.93
N LEU A 566 6.87 -16.36 -9.53
CA LEU A 566 7.41 -17.64 -10.02
C LEU A 566 8.34 -17.49 -11.23
N LYS A 567 8.25 -16.39 -11.98
CA LYS A 567 9.14 -16.07 -13.12
C LYS A 567 10.43 -15.36 -12.68
N LEU A 568 10.45 -14.76 -11.50
CA LEU A 568 11.62 -14.02 -11.02
C LEU A 568 12.79 -14.96 -10.71
N ASP A 569 13.99 -14.48 -11.02
CA ASP A 569 15.21 -15.04 -10.46
C ASP A 569 15.13 -15.04 -8.93
N THR A 570 15.68 -16.08 -8.30
CA THR A 570 15.58 -16.28 -6.86
C THR A 570 16.12 -15.11 -6.04
N ALA A 571 17.08 -14.37 -6.58
CA ALA A 571 17.67 -13.19 -5.95
C ALA A 571 16.66 -12.04 -5.73
N TYR A 572 15.60 -11.93 -6.54
CA TYR A 572 14.58 -10.89 -6.40
C TYR A 572 13.39 -11.31 -5.55
N ARG A 573 13.29 -12.59 -5.17
CA ARG A 573 12.07 -13.15 -4.56
C ARG A 573 11.77 -12.54 -3.20
N ASP A 574 12.77 -12.28 -2.37
CA ASP A 574 12.56 -11.65 -1.06
C ASP A 574 12.08 -10.20 -1.21
N ALA A 575 12.73 -9.41 -2.08
CA ALA A 575 12.32 -8.04 -2.37
C ALA A 575 10.91 -7.97 -2.96
N TYR A 576 10.59 -8.84 -3.93
CA TYR A 576 9.26 -8.89 -4.53
C TYR A 576 8.20 -9.36 -3.53
N ARG A 577 8.57 -10.28 -2.64
CA ARG A 577 7.67 -10.74 -1.58
C ARG A 577 7.31 -9.58 -0.65
N GLN A 578 8.28 -8.79 -0.23
CA GLN A 578 8.07 -7.62 0.62
C GLN A 578 7.21 -6.54 -0.04
N LEU A 579 7.60 -6.15 -1.26
CA LEU A 579 7.08 -4.95 -1.91
C LEU A 579 5.79 -5.17 -2.71
N ILE A 580 5.50 -6.42 -3.12
CA ILE A 580 4.37 -6.73 -4.00
C ILE A 580 3.54 -7.90 -3.47
N LEU A 581 4.16 -9.08 -3.31
CA LEU A 581 3.38 -10.31 -3.12
C LEU A 581 2.68 -10.34 -1.76
N PHE A 582 3.39 -10.04 -0.67
CA PHE A 582 2.80 -10.09 0.67
C PHE A 582 1.63 -9.10 0.83
N PRO A 583 1.75 -7.80 0.48
CA PRO A 583 0.61 -6.88 0.55
C PRO A 583 -0.60 -7.35 -0.26
N VAL A 584 -0.38 -7.92 -1.46
CA VAL A 584 -1.46 -8.44 -2.31
C VAL A 584 -2.11 -9.67 -1.70
N GLN A 585 -1.32 -10.66 -1.24
CA GLN A 585 -1.84 -11.90 -0.68
C GLN A 585 -2.58 -11.66 0.64
N ALA A 586 -2.01 -10.83 1.51
CA ALA A 586 -2.59 -10.49 2.80
C ALA A 586 -3.97 -9.83 2.61
N MET A 587 -4.07 -8.85 1.73
CA MET A 587 -5.33 -8.17 1.45
C MET A 587 -6.32 -9.02 0.65
N ALA A 588 -5.87 -9.81 -0.33
CA ALA A 588 -6.74 -10.73 -1.05
C ALA A 588 -7.39 -11.75 -0.11
N ASN A 589 -6.59 -12.31 0.80
CA ASN A 589 -7.05 -13.23 1.84
C ASN A 589 -8.03 -12.56 2.81
N LEU A 590 -7.74 -11.34 3.26
CA LEU A 590 -8.61 -10.60 4.18
C LEU A 590 -9.96 -10.26 3.53
N TYR A 591 -9.97 -9.89 2.24
CA TYR A 591 -11.19 -9.69 1.46
C TYR A 591 -12.00 -10.99 1.31
N GLU A 592 -11.33 -12.13 1.03
CA GLU A 592 -12.01 -13.43 0.98
C GLU A 592 -12.60 -13.83 2.34
N MET A 593 -11.89 -13.56 3.44
CA MET A 593 -12.38 -13.81 4.80
C MET A 593 -13.67 -13.05 5.09
N TYR A 594 -13.71 -11.74 4.86
CA TYR A 594 -14.90 -10.93 5.14
C TYR A 594 -16.03 -11.16 4.13
N TYR A 595 -15.72 -11.45 2.87
CA TYR A 595 -16.72 -11.91 1.91
C TYR A 595 -17.34 -13.24 2.35
N ALA A 596 -16.53 -14.20 2.79
CA ALA A 596 -17.00 -15.48 3.30
C ALA A 596 -17.85 -15.31 4.55
N GLN A 597 -17.49 -14.38 5.44
CA GLN A 597 -18.30 -14.06 6.62
C GLN A 597 -19.65 -13.47 6.20
N ALA A 598 -19.69 -12.54 5.25
CA ALA A 598 -20.94 -11.97 4.74
C ALA A 598 -21.86 -13.04 4.13
N MET A 599 -21.28 -13.96 3.34
CA MET A 599 -21.99 -15.11 2.77
C MET A 599 -22.49 -16.08 3.86
N ASN A 600 -21.67 -16.38 4.86
CA ASN A 600 -22.04 -17.22 6.00
C ASN A 600 -23.26 -16.63 6.72
N HIS A 601 -23.23 -15.35 7.08
CA HIS A 601 -24.33 -14.70 7.81
C HIS A 601 -25.61 -14.64 6.98
N LYS A 602 -25.50 -14.40 5.67
CA LYS A 602 -26.64 -14.42 4.75
C LYS A 602 -27.27 -15.82 4.71
N LEU A 603 -26.49 -16.83 4.37
CA LEU A 603 -26.99 -18.20 4.18
C LEU A 603 -27.51 -18.81 5.48
N TYR A 604 -26.90 -18.45 6.62
CA TYR A 604 -27.39 -18.88 7.93
C TYR A 604 -28.77 -18.29 8.24
N LYS A 605 -29.00 -17.00 7.97
CA LYS A 605 -30.34 -16.37 8.09
C LYS A 605 -31.37 -17.00 7.15
N GLU A 606 -30.91 -17.53 6.02
CA GLU A 606 -31.73 -18.26 5.05
C GLU A 606 -31.93 -19.74 5.44
N ASN A 607 -31.40 -20.20 6.59
CA ASN A 607 -31.36 -21.60 7.01
C ASN A 607 -30.76 -22.55 5.96
N ASN A 608 -29.83 -22.06 5.14
CA ASN A 608 -29.19 -22.83 4.08
C ASN A 608 -27.90 -23.49 4.64
N PRO A 609 -27.75 -24.83 4.56
CA PRO A 609 -26.59 -25.54 5.08
C PRO A 609 -25.25 -25.15 4.41
N GLN A 610 -25.28 -24.53 3.23
CA GLN A 610 -24.08 -23.94 2.60
C GLN A 610 -23.41 -22.89 3.48
N ALA A 611 -24.10 -22.32 4.48
CA ALA A 611 -23.47 -21.46 5.49
C ALA A 611 -22.24 -22.13 6.14
N ASN A 612 -22.26 -23.45 6.33
CA ASN A 612 -21.16 -24.20 6.96
C ASN A 612 -19.89 -24.17 6.11
N GLU A 613 -20.01 -24.28 4.78
CA GLU A 613 -18.85 -24.18 3.86
C GLU A 613 -18.21 -22.79 3.92
N TRP A 614 -19.04 -21.74 4.02
CA TRP A 614 -18.54 -20.38 4.17
C TRP A 614 -17.93 -20.12 5.55
N ALA A 615 -18.41 -20.78 6.61
CA ALA A 615 -17.74 -20.75 7.92
C ALA A 615 -16.34 -21.37 7.84
N ASP A 616 -16.20 -22.52 7.16
CA ASP A 616 -14.90 -23.18 6.94
C ASP A 616 -13.92 -22.26 6.19
N LYS A 617 -14.42 -21.51 5.21
CA LYS A 617 -13.61 -20.52 4.47
C LYS A 617 -13.12 -19.37 5.34
N VAL A 618 -13.94 -18.84 6.24
CA VAL A 618 -13.50 -17.81 7.21
C VAL A 618 -12.36 -18.36 8.08
N GLU A 619 -12.53 -19.57 8.63
CA GLU A 619 -11.50 -20.22 9.44
C GLU A 619 -10.22 -20.56 8.65
N GLN A 620 -10.34 -20.90 7.37
CA GLN A 620 -9.21 -21.12 6.48
C GLN A 620 -8.45 -19.82 6.19
N ALA A 621 -9.17 -18.76 5.82
CA ALA A 621 -8.58 -17.46 5.51
C ALA A 621 -7.90 -16.83 6.75
N PHE A 622 -8.53 -16.96 7.93
CA PHE A 622 -7.93 -16.51 9.19
C PHE A 622 -6.62 -17.24 9.53
N ARG A 623 -6.53 -18.56 9.26
CA ARG A 623 -5.27 -19.31 9.42
C ARG A 623 -4.21 -18.90 8.40
N ARG A 624 -4.63 -18.71 7.14
CA ARG A 624 -3.74 -18.26 6.05
C ARG A 624 -3.14 -16.89 6.35
N ASP A 625 -3.89 -15.99 6.97
CA ASP A 625 -3.39 -14.68 7.40
C ASP A 625 -2.19 -14.81 8.35
N ALA A 626 -2.34 -15.60 9.42
CA ALA A 626 -1.28 -15.88 10.37
C ALA A 626 -0.07 -16.58 9.71
N GLU A 627 -0.30 -17.47 8.76
CA GLU A 627 0.76 -18.13 7.98
C GLU A 627 1.55 -17.14 7.13
N LEU A 628 0.86 -16.21 6.43
CA LEU A 628 1.51 -15.17 5.63
C LEU A 628 2.38 -14.24 6.50
N CYS A 629 1.85 -13.81 7.65
CA CYS A 629 2.61 -12.99 8.59
C CYS A 629 3.82 -13.76 9.17
N ARG A 630 3.66 -15.04 9.51
CA ARG A 630 4.78 -15.88 9.96
C ARG A 630 5.85 -16.06 8.89
N GLU A 631 5.47 -16.34 7.65
CA GLU A 631 6.41 -16.46 6.53
C GLU A 631 7.21 -15.17 6.30
N TYR A 632 6.56 -14.00 6.41
CA TYR A 632 7.23 -12.71 6.30
C TYR A 632 8.26 -12.51 7.43
N ASN A 633 7.88 -12.81 8.68
CA ASN A 633 8.71 -12.56 9.84
C ASN A 633 9.85 -13.57 9.99
N GLU A 634 9.57 -14.86 9.81
CA GLU A 634 10.46 -15.95 10.26
C GLU A 634 11.20 -16.67 9.11
N GLU A 635 10.68 -16.64 7.89
CA GLU A 635 11.22 -17.44 6.77
C GLU A 635 11.87 -16.57 5.68
N MET A 636 11.14 -15.56 5.20
CA MET A 636 11.62 -14.65 4.17
C MET A 636 12.90 -13.95 4.59
N SER A 637 13.86 -13.82 3.68
CA SER A 637 15.18 -13.23 3.94
C SER A 637 15.90 -13.88 5.13
N GLY A 638 15.63 -15.16 5.42
CA GLY A 638 16.20 -15.88 6.57
C GLY A 638 15.77 -15.30 7.92
N GLY A 639 14.58 -14.71 8.01
CA GLY A 639 14.05 -14.13 9.25
C GLY A 639 14.57 -12.73 9.57
N LYS A 640 15.21 -12.05 8.60
CA LYS A 640 15.74 -10.69 8.78
C LYS A 640 14.71 -9.68 9.29
N TRP A 641 13.44 -9.88 8.93
CA TRP A 641 12.32 -8.97 9.24
C TRP A 641 11.45 -9.43 10.39
N ASN A 642 11.94 -10.35 11.24
CA ASN A 642 11.18 -10.86 12.36
C ASN A 642 10.73 -9.74 13.31
N GLY A 643 9.42 -9.63 13.51
CA GLY A 643 8.75 -8.58 14.29
C GLY A 643 8.08 -7.52 13.42
N MET A 644 8.54 -7.31 12.18
CA MET A 644 8.09 -6.20 11.34
C MET A 644 6.65 -6.36 10.80
N MET A 645 6.08 -7.56 10.88
CA MET A 645 4.73 -7.83 10.38
C MET A 645 3.88 -8.52 11.46
N THR A 646 3.74 -7.86 12.61
CA THR A 646 3.07 -8.39 13.81
C THR A 646 1.94 -7.50 14.32
N GLN A 647 1.56 -6.47 13.55
CA GLN A 647 0.45 -5.57 13.87
C GLN A 647 -0.86 -6.33 13.84
N LYS A 648 -1.67 -6.16 14.89
CA LYS A 648 -3.05 -6.68 14.94
C LYS A 648 -3.90 -5.92 13.93
N HIS A 649 -4.74 -6.62 13.18
CA HIS A 649 -5.56 -6.07 12.10
C HIS A 649 -6.94 -6.72 11.98
N ILE A 650 -7.23 -7.81 12.72
CA ILE A 650 -8.52 -8.52 12.70
C ILE A 650 -9.18 -8.49 14.09
N GLY A 651 -10.27 -7.74 14.22
CA GLY A 651 -11.06 -7.71 15.47
C GLY A 651 -11.19 -6.32 16.13
N TYR A 652 -10.90 -5.26 15.39
CA TYR A 652 -11.17 -3.89 15.83
C TYR A 652 -12.65 -3.67 16.14
N THR A 653 -12.94 -3.19 17.34
CA THR A 653 -14.29 -2.76 17.77
C THR A 653 -14.35 -1.28 18.14
N SER A 654 -13.22 -0.59 18.13
CA SER A 654 -13.08 0.85 18.40
C SER A 654 -12.11 1.47 17.40
N TRP A 655 -11.64 2.69 17.68
CA TRP A 655 -10.61 3.32 16.88
C TRP A 655 -9.23 2.66 17.10
N ASN A 656 -8.97 2.18 18.32
CA ASN A 656 -7.66 1.66 18.72
C ASN A 656 -7.59 0.14 18.62
N ASP A 657 -6.37 -0.39 18.60
CA ASP A 657 -6.07 -1.81 18.61
C ASP A 657 -6.10 -2.42 20.02
N ASP A 658 -6.89 -1.88 20.94
CA ASP A 658 -6.99 -2.31 22.35
C ASP A 658 -7.75 -3.65 22.50
N PHE A 659 -7.15 -4.70 21.92
CA PHE A 659 -7.56 -6.08 21.97
C PHE A 659 -6.32 -6.99 21.98
N PRO A 660 -6.40 -8.20 22.55
CA PRO A 660 -5.21 -8.98 22.89
C PRO A 660 -4.49 -9.57 21.68
N ALA A 661 -5.21 -9.97 20.63
CA ALA A 661 -4.69 -10.59 19.42
C ALA A 661 -5.76 -10.58 18.32
N ASP A 662 -5.36 -10.84 17.09
CA ASP A 662 -6.31 -11.09 15.98
C ASP A 662 -7.34 -12.14 16.37
N ARG A 663 -8.62 -11.86 16.08
CA ARG A 663 -9.75 -12.71 16.47
C ARG A 663 -10.48 -13.21 15.25
N LEU A 664 -10.71 -14.52 15.19
CA LEU A 664 -11.53 -15.14 14.17
C LEU A 664 -12.90 -14.42 14.11
N PRO A 665 -13.31 -13.90 12.93
CA PRO A 665 -14.62 -13.29 12.78
C PRO A 665 -15.74 -14.27 13.15
N GLU A 666 -16.83 -13.78 13.75
CA GLU A 666 -17.97 -14.62 14.13
C GLU A 666 -18.54 -15.32 12.89
N VAL A 667 -18.82 -16.62 13.03
CA VAL A 667 -19.47 -17.45 12.02
C VAL A 667 -20.58 -18.27 12.65
N TYR A 668 -21.59 -18.60 11.87
CA TYR A 668 -22.71 -19.44 12.29
C TYR A 668 -22.77 -20.73 11.49
N ARG A 669 -23.21 -21.82 12.12
CA ARG A 669 -23.32 -23.13 11.48
C ARG A 669 -24.72 -23.71 11.67
N ILE A 670 -25.26 -24.32 10.63
CA ILE A 670 -26.50 -25.08 10.68
C ILE A 670 -26.21 -26.44 11.32
N GLU A 671 -26.88 -26.72 12.44
CA GLU A 671 -26.86 -28.03 13.09
C GLU A 671 -27.55 -29.08 12.20
N GLN A 672 -26.96 -30.28 12.12
CA GLN A 672 -27.48 -31.39 11.30
C GLN A 672 -27.74 -31.02 9.82
N PRO A 673 -26.71 -30.58 9.07
CA PRO A 673 -26.87 -30.12 7.68
C PRO A 673 -27.45 -31.18 6.75
N GLU A 674 -27.18 -32.47 7.02
CA GLU A 674 -27.76 -33.63 6.31
C GLU A 674 -29.30 -33.65 6.35
N GLY A 675 -29.91 -33.15 7.44
CA GLY A 675 -31.36 -33.02 7.61
C GLY A 675 -31.92 -31.69 7.12
N ALA A 676 -31.05 -30.75 6.71
CA ALA A 676 -31.42 -29.41 6.28
C ALA A 676 -31.80 -29.33 4.80
N VAL A 677 -32.53 -30.34 4.30
CA VAL A 677 -33.03 -30.40 2.91
C VAL A 677 -34.49 -29.95 2.80
N GLY A 678 -34.93 -29.59 1.59
CA GLY A 678 -36.30 -29.14 1.32
C GLY A 678 -36.65 -27.80 2.00
N GLY A 679 -37.85 -27.28 1.77
CA GLY A 679 -38.42 -26.11 2.44
C GLY A 679 -38.04 -24.75 1.84
N TYR A 680 -37.39 -24.73 0.67
CA TYR A 680 -36.96 -23.49 0.01
C TYR A 680 -38.12 -22.70 -0.59
N LEU A 681 -38.20 -21.42 -0.24
CA LEU A 681 -39.12 -20.44 -0.79
C LEU A 681 -38.31 -19.36 -1.51
N PHE A 682 -38.48 -19.27 -2.82
CA PHE A 682 -37.87 -18.25 -3.66
C PHE A 682 -38.69 -16.97 -3.70
N THR A 683 -38.04 -15.85 -3.97
CA THR A 683 -38.70 -14.58 -4.29
C THR A 683 -38.20 -14.10 -5.63
N GLY A 684 -39.12 -13.82 -6.55
CA GLY A 684 -38.80 -13.29 -7.86
C GLY A 684 -38.22 -11.88 -7.78
N ASP A 685 -37.16 -11.66 -8.55
CA ASP A 685 -36.49 -10.37 -8.70
C ASP A 685 -36.25 -10.09 -10.19
N LYS A 686 -36.34 -8.81 -10.58
CA LYS A 686 -36.09 -8.34 -11.96
C LYS A 686 -36.79 -9.14 -13.08
N GLY A 687 -37.98 -9.69 -12.82
CA GLY A 687 -38.74 -10.40 -13.86
C GLY A 687 -38.44 -11.91 -13.97
N VAL A 688 -37.67 -12.48 -13.04
CA VAL A 688 -37.27 -13.89 -13.10
C VAL A 688 -37.20 -14.56 -11.70
N VAL A 689 -37.49 -15.86 -11.65
CA VAL A 689 -37.14 -16.75 -10.54
C VAL A 689 -36.23 -17.86 -11.08
N SER A 690 -34.94 -17.82 -10.76
CA SER A 690 -33.97 -18.86 -11.11
C SER A 690 -33.71 -19.72 -9.88
N MET A 691 -33.86 -21.04 -9.98
CA MET A 691 -33.86 -21.97 -8.85
C MET A 691 -32.95 -23.16 -9.17
N GLU A 692 -31.91 -23.38 -8.37
CA GLU A 692 -31.10 -24.60 -8.47
C GLU A 692 -31.96 -25.82 -8.06
N ALA A 693 -31.81 -26.96 -8.75
CA ALA A 693 -32.72 -28.08 -8.56
C ALA A 693 -32.70 -28.67 -7.13
N GLU A 694 -31.57 -28.59 -6.44
CA GLU A 694 -31.40 -29.04 -5.05
C GLU A 694 -32.25 -28.24 -4.05
N HIS A 695 -32.55 -26.98 -4.35
CA HIS A 695 -33.34 -26.10 -3.50
C HIS A 695 -34.85 -26.29 -3.73
N TYR A 696 -35.34 -27.52 -3.58
CA TYR A 696 -36.79 -27.79 -3.67
C TYR A 696 -37.53 -27.41 -2.37
N PHE A 697 -38.83 -27.20 -2.45
CA PHE A 697 -39.71 -26.98 -1.30
C PHE A 697 -40.17 -28.29 -0.67
N THR A 698 -40.78 -29.19 -1.44
CA THR A 698 -41.17 -30.53 -0.98
C THR A 698 -40.90 -31.57 -2.05
N SER A 699 -40.85 -32.83 -1.66
CA SER A 699 -40.64 -33.95 -2.58
C SER A 699 -41.52 -35.14 -2.21
N SER A 700 -42.06 -35.83 -3.20
CA SER A 700 -42.63 -37.18 -3.05
C SER A 700 -41.73 -38.21 -3.72
N VAL A 701 -41.64 -39.41 -3.15
CA VAL A 701 -40.78 -40.49 -3.67
C VAL A 701 -41.62 -41.63 -4.23
N ALA A 702 -41.15 -42.26 -5.31
CA ALA A 702 -41.73 -43.50 -5.82
C ALA A 702 -41.27 -44.69 -4.94
N PRO A 703 -42.03 -45.80 -4.90
CA PRO A 703 -41.64 -46.99 -4.14
C PRO A 703 -40.21 -47.46 -4.47
N LYS A 704 -39.41 -47.75 -3.43
CA LYS A 704 -38.01 -48.21 -3.54
C LYS A 704 -37.06 -47.23 -4.23
N THR A 705 -37.38 -45.93 -4.21
CA THR A 705 -36.53 -44.86 -4.71
C THR A 705 -36.28 -43.79 -3.66
N ALA A 706 -35.27 -42.96 -3.90
CA ALA A 706 -35.00 -41.73 -3.16
C ALA A 706 -34.61 -40.63 -4.14
N TRP A 707 -34.99 -39.39 -3.82
CA TRP A 707 -34.37 -38.23 -4.46
C TRP A 707 -32.95 -38.09 -3.95
N THR A 708 -31.99 -38.06 -4.88
CA THR A 708 -30.56 -38.01 -4.59
C THR A 708 -29.99 -36.75 -5.22
N VAL A 709 -29.43 -35.89 -4.36
CA VAL A 709 -28.58 -34.79 -4.79
C VAL A 709 -27.24 -35.37 -5.25
N ILE A 710 -26.78 -34.93 -6.42
CA ILE A 710 -25.47 -35.26 -6.97
C ILE A 710 -24.66 -33.95 -6.97
N PRO A 711 -23.82 -33.72 -5.94
CA PRO A 711 -23.04 -32.50 -5.84
C PRO A 711 -22.20 -32.23 -7.09
N HIS A 712 -22.10 -30.97 -7.51
CA HIS A 712 -21.37 -30.53 -8.71
C HIS A 712 -21.85 -31.11 -10.06
N MET A 713 -22.97 -31.84 -10.10
CA MET A 713 -23.57 -32.27 -11.36
C MET A 713 -24.12 -31.05 -12.12
N GLY A 714 -23.89 -31.02 -13.43
CA GLY A 714 -24.41 -29.96 -14.30
C GLY A 714 -23.46 -28.77 -14.44
N ARG A 715 -24.04 -27.59 -14.70
CA ARG A 715 -23.26 -26.35 -14.93
C ARG A 715 -23.12 -25.45 -13.71
N THR A 716 -23.91 -25.68 -12.67
CA THR A 716 -24.05 -24.78 -11.51
C THR A 716 -23.92 -25.55 -10.20
N LEU A 717 -24.90 -25.51 -9.30
CA LEU A 717 -24.79 -26.04 -7.94
C LEU A 717 -24.65 -27.58 -7.92
N SER A 718 -25.66 -28.26 -8.47
CA SER A 718 -25.79 -29.71 -8.41
C SER A 718 -26.92 -30.20 -9.35
N GLY A 719 -27.15 -31.50 -9.35
CA GLY A 719 -28.28 -32.12 -10.03
C GLY A 719 -29.06 -33.04 -9.09
N VAL A 720 -30.38 -33.10 -9.26
CA VAL A 720 -31.27 -33.94 -8.45
C VAL A 720 -31.90 -35.01 -9.32
N ALA A 721 -31.76 -36.26 -8.90
CA ALA A 721 -32.25 -37.41 -9.66
C ALA A 721 -32.93 -38.42 -8.75
N LEU A 722 -33.96 -39.10 -9.27
CA LEU A 722 -34.64 -40.18 -8.55
C LEU A 722 -33.85 -41.48 -8.75
N MET A 723 -33.32 -42.06 -7.68
CA MET A 723 -32.43 -43.23 -7.71
C MET A 723 -32.97 -44.40 -6.87
N PRO A 724 -32.63 -45.66 -7.21
CA PRO A 724 -31.84 -46.07 -8.37
C PRO A 724 -32.65 -45.99 -9.68
N TYR A 725 -31.98 -45.73 -10.80
CA TYR A 725 -32.59 -45.53 -12.12
C TYR A 725 -33.32 -46.74 -12.72
N THR A 726 -33.24 -47.90 -12.07
CA THR A 726 -33.90 -49.15 -12.51
C THR A 726 -35.32 -49.30 -11.97
N GLN A 727 -35.80 -48.36 -11.16
CA GLN A 727 -37.16 -48.38 -10.60
C GLN A 727 -38.10 -47.45 -11.37
N SER A 728 -39.41 -47.66 -11.22
CA SER A 728 -40.42 -46.75 -11.77
C SER A 728 -40.35 -45.39 -11.09
N ALA A 729 -40.56 -44.33 -11.87
CA ALA A 729 -40.65 -42.95 -11.38
C ALA A 729 -42.09 -42.54 -10.98
N GLU A 730 -43.06 -43.45 -11.16
CA GLU A 730 -44.47 -43.18 -10.91
C GLU A 730 -44.73 -42.75 -9.46
N GLY A 731 -45.38 -41.59 -9.30
CA GLY A 731 -45.70 -41.00 -8.00
C GLY A 731 -44.60 -40.11 -7.41
N ALA A 732 -43.41 -40.03 -8.02
CA ALA A 732 -42.36 -39.12 -7.58
C ALA A 732 -42.57 -37.69 -8.12
N SER A 733 -42.28 -36.70 -7.28
CA SER A 733 -42.28 -35.28 -7.68
C SER A 733 -41.32 -34.44 -6.86
N LEU A 734 -40.87 -33.33 -7.44
CA LEU A 734 -40.21 -32.22 -6.77
C LEU A 734 -41.07 -30.97 -6.92
N SER A 735 -41.33 -30.27 -5.83
CA SER A 735 -42.12 -29.05 -5.82
C SER A 735 -41.23 -27.87 -5.45
N TYR A 736 -41.34 -26.76 -6.18
CA TYR A 736 -40.57 -25.53 -5.97
C TYR A 736 -41.53 -24.39 -5.66
N LYS A 737 -41.32 -23.73 -4.52
CA LYS A 737 -42.22 -22.68 -4.05
C LYS A 737 -41.58 -21.32 -4.27
N MET A 738 -42.34 -20.38 -4.82
CA MET A 738 -41.85 -19.06 -5.17
C MET A 738 -42.90 -17.97 -4.96
N LYS A 739 -42.46 -16.75 -4.68
CA LYS A 739 -43.30 -15.56 -4.69
C LYS A 739 -43.01 -14.74 -5.94
N ILE A 740 -44.02 -14.49 -6.77
CA ILE A 740 -43.93 -13.61 -7.94
C ILE A 740 -44.63 -12.28 -7.59
N PRO A 741 -43.90 -11.17 -7.42
CA PRO A 741 -44.49 -9.91 -6.98
C PRO A 741 -45.38 -9.24 -8.04
N GLN A 742 -45.11 -9.51 -9.32
CA GLN A 742 -45.80 -8.91 -10.44
C GLN A 742 -47.05 -9.71 -10.78
N LYS A 743 -48.17 -9.02 -11.01
CA LYS A 743 -49.38 -9.66 -11.51
C LYS A 743 -49.20 -10.01 -12.98
N VAL A 744 -49.06 -11.29 -13.28
CA VAL A 744 -48.91 -11.85 -14.62
C VAL A 744 -49.79 -13.08 -14.75
N ASP A 745 -50.34 -13.32 -15.94
CA ASP A 745 -51.26 -14.45 -16.16
C ASP A 745 -50.53 -15.69 -16.68
N THR A 746 -49.39 -15.49 -17.36
CA THR A 746 -48.59 -16.58 -17.96
C THR A 746 -47.10 -16.32 -17.80
N VAL A 747 -46.32 -17.39 -17.66
CA VAL A 747 -44.86 -17.36 -17.52
C VAL A 747 -44.21 -18.38 -18.46
N ASN A 748 -42.95 -18.15 -18.82
CA ASN A 748 -42.12 -19.17 -19.46
C ASN A 748 -41.34 -19.92 -18.38
N VAL A 749 -41.51 -21.23 -18.32
CA VAL A 749 -40.71 -22.10 -17.47
C VAL A 749 -39.66 -22.78 -18.31
N TYR A 750 -38.40 -22.55 -17.98
CA TYR A 750 -37.27 -23.30 -18.51
C TYR A 750 -36.89 -24.39 -17.52
N VAL A 751 -36.82 -25.63 -18.01
CA VAL A 751 -36.33 -26.77 -17.22
C VAL A 751 -35.01 -27.21 -17.84
N ILE A 752 -33.97 -27.25 -17.03
CA ILE A 752 -32.64 -27.67 -17.43
C ILE A 752 -32.41 -29.05 -16.84
N VAL A 753 -32.19 -30.01 -17.72
CA VAL A 753 -31.85 -31.39 -17.35
C VAL A 753 -30.52 -31.79 -17.97
N LYS A 754 -29.86 -32.77 -17.36
CA LYS A 754 -28.75 -33.47 -18.01
C LYS A 754 -29.20 -34.00 -19.37
N SER A 755 -28.31 -33.95 -20.37
CA SER A 755 -28.53 -34.53 -21.70
C SER A 755 -28.54 -36.07 -21.73
N THR A 756 -29.32 -36.69 -20.84
CA THR A 756 -29.64 -38.11 -20.88
C THR A 756 -30.25 -38.43 -22.24
N LEU A 757 -29.70 -39.42 -22.93
CA LEU A 757 -30.16 -39.88 -24.25
C LEU A 757 -31.39 -40.80 -24.11
N PRO A 758 -32.16 -41.04 -25.18
CA PRO A 758 -33.33 -41.92 -25.18
C PRO A 758 -32.94 -43.43 -25.05
N PHE A 759 -32.26 -43.80 -23.96
CA PHE A 759 -31.71 -45.15 -23.76
C PHE A 759 -32.79 -46.20 -23.42
N LEU A 760 -33.81 -45.83 -22.65
CA LEU A 760 -34.86 -46.76 -22.21
C LEU A 760 -35.94 -46.97 -23.28
N ARG A 761 -36.25 -45.92 -24.05
CA ARG A 761 -37.30 -45.92 -25.07
C ARG A 761 -36.97 -44.95 -26.20
N ARG A 762 -37.28 -45.36 -27.43
CA ARG A 762 -36.93 -44.61 -28.64
C ARG A 762 -37.69 -43.29 -28.76
N GLU A 763 -38.89 -43.20 -28.21
CA GLU A 763 -39.69 -41.97 -28.27
C GLU A 763 -39.21 -40.90 -27.28
N GLY A 764 -38.21 -41.22 -26.45
CA GLY A 764 -37.63 -40.28 -25.50
C GLY A 764 -38.21 -40.32 -24.09
N HIS A 765 -37.47 -39.68 -23.19
CA HIS A 765 -37.80 -39.48 -21.78
C HIS A 765 -38.61 -38.19 -21.62
N ARG A 766 -39.54 -38.25 -20.68
CA ARG A 766 -40.52 -37.21 -20.41
C ARG A 766 -40.56 -36.88 -18.93
N TYR A 767 -40.92 -35.65 -18.66
CA TYR A 767 -41.37 -35.21 -17.34
C TYR A 767 -42.63 -34.37 -17.51
N THR A 768 -43.42 -34.23 -16.45
CA THR A 768 -44.50 -33.25 -16.39
C THR A 768 -44.06 -32.02 -15.58
N VAL A 769 -44.55 -30.85 -15.98
CA VAL A 769 -44.32 -29.58 -15.29
C VAL A 769 -45.62 -28.77 -15.27
N GLY A 770 -45.99 -28.23 -14.11
CA GLY A 770 -47.20 -27.42 -13.95
C GLY A 770 -47.24 -26.74 -12.59
N PHE A 771 -48.07 -25.71 -12.45
CA PHE A 771 -48.34 -25.10 -11.16
C PHE A 771 -49.45 -25.88 -10.43
N GLU A 772 -49.36 -26.01 -9.11
CA GLU A 772 -50.43 -26.60 -8.30
C GLU A 772 -51.76 -25.85 -8.53
N GLY A 773 -52.83 -26.58 -8.88
CA GLY A 773 -54.12 -25.98 -9.22
C GLY A 773 -54.27 -25.50 -10.67
N ALA A 774 -53.26 -25.69 -11.52
CA ALA A 774 -53.31 -25.40 -12.95
C ALA A 774 -53.02 -26.65 -13.81
N GLU A 775 -53.11 -26.52 -15.14
CA GLU A 775 -52.84 -27.61 -16.08
C GLU A 775 -51.35 -27.98 -16.13
N GLU A 776 -51.03 -29.28 -16.07
CA GLU A 776 -49.68 -29.80 -16.23
C GLU A 776 -49.37 -30.08 -17.70
N GLN A 777 -48.15 -29.77 -18.14
CA GLN A 777 -47.67 -30.10 -19.49
C GLN A 777 -46.65 -31.23 -19.43
N THR A 778 -46.79 -32.20 -20.35
CA THR A 778 -45.81 -33.28 -20.54
C THR A 778 -44.77 -32.87 -21.58
N VAL A 779 -43.49 -32.89 -21.22
CA VAL A 779 -42.38 -32.49 -22.08
C VAL A 779 -41.51 -33.70 -22.39
N CYS A 780 -41.31 -34.00 -23.68
CA CYS A 780 -40.30 -34.96 -24.13
C CYS A 780 -39.02 -34.22 -24.51
N PHE A 781 -37.92 -34.42 -23.77
CA PHE A 781 -36.74 -33.56 -23.90
C PHE A 781 -35.64 -34.12 -24.83
N ASN A 782 -35.66 -35.42 -25.14
CA ASN A 782 -34.54 -36.06 -25.84
C ASN A 782 -34.92 -36.95 -27.05
N ALA A 783 -36.16 -36.88 -27.53
CA ALA A 783 -36.61 -37.70 -28.67
C ALA A 783 -35.75 -37.50 -29.93
N GLU A 784 -35.36 -36.25 -30.22
CA GLU A 784 -34.52 -35.91 -31.38
C GLU A 784 -33.02 -36.09 -31.10
N LEU A 785 -32.59 -36.45 -29.89
CA LEU A 785 -31.17 -36.67 -29.59
C LEU A 785 -30.74 -38.07 -30.04
N ASN A 786 -30.69 -38.24 -31.36
CA ASN A 786 -30.34 -39.49 -32.03
C ASN A 786 -29.59 -39.24 -33.36
N GLU A 787 -29.01 -40.30 -33.91
CA GLU A 787 -28.18 -40.24 -35.13
C GLU A 787 -29.00 -40.22 -36.43
N HIS A 788 -30.31 -39.95 -36.37
CA HIS A 788 -31.09 -39.74 -37.59
C HIS A 788 -30.48 -38.58 -38.40
N PRO A 789 -30.37 -38.67 -39.74
CA PRO A 789 -29.71 -37.64 -40.55
C PRO A 789 -30.23 -36.21 -40.31
N ASP A 790 -31.53 -36.05 -40.05
CA ASP A 790 -32.15 -34.74 -39.76
C ASP A 790 -31.81 -34.17 -38.38
N ASN A 791 -31.28 -35.02 -37.48
CA ASN A 791 -31.07 -34.70 -36.07
C ASN A 791 -29.58 -34.65 -35.69
N VAL A 792 -28.77 -35.53 -36.27
CA VAL A 792 -27.40 -35.82 -35.85
C VAL A 792 -26.53 -34.55 -35.72
N TYR A 793 -26.51 -33.71 -36.76
CA TYR A 793 -25.76 -32.45 -36.75
C TYR A 793 -26.59 -31.23 -36.35
N ARG A 794 -27.92 -31.32 -36.41
CA ARG A 794 -28.84 -30.21 -36.08
C ARG A 794 -29.05 -30.05 -34.57
N VAL A 795 -29.26 -31.16 -33.86
CA VAL A 795 -29.69 -31.15 -32.45
C VAL A 795 -28.91 -32.14 -31.58
N LEU A 796 -28.56 -33.34 -32.04
CA LEU A 796 -27.81 -34.31 -31.21
C LEU A 796 -26.45 -33.74 -30.80
N TYR A 797 -25.51 -33.61 -31.75
CA TYR A 797 -24.15 -33.20 -31.43
C TYR A 797 -24.06 -31.80 -30.78
N PRO A 798 -24.77 -30.77 -31.25
CA PRO A 798 -24.77 -29.46 -30.59
C PRO A 798 -25.24 -29.51 -29.12
N THR A 799 -26.18 -30.40 -28.79
CA THR A 799 -26.75 -30.52 -27.44
C THR A 799 -25.88 -31.36 -26.52
N VAL A 800 -25.49 -32.57 -26.94
CA VAL A 800 -24.72 -33.48 -26.08
C VAL A 800 -23.31 -32.96 -25.79
N ALA A 801 -22.70 -32.23 -26.73
CA ALA A 801 -21.42 -31.56 -26.49
C ALA A 801 -21.52 -30.48 -25.39
N ARG A 802 -22.71 -29.87 -25.24
CA ARG A 802 -23.06 -28.87 -24.23
C ARG A 802 -23.66 -29.47 -22.95
N ARG A 803 -23.82 -30.80 -22.92
CA ARG A 803 -24.13 -31.66 -21.78
C ARG A 803 -25.52 -31.50 -21.12
N VAL A 804 -26.31 -30.51 -21.53
CA VAL A 804 -27.63 -30.21 -20.94
C VAL A 804 -28.69 -30.06 -22.03
N VAL A 805 -29.95 -30.31 -21.67
CA VAL A 805 -31.11 -29.97 -22.48
C VAL A 805 -31.89 -28.88 -21.76
N LYS A 806 -32.13 -27.76 -22.47
CA LYS A 806 -32.98 -26.66 -22.02
C LYS A 806 -34.29 -26.73 -22.79
N THR A 807 -35.37 -27.03 -22.11
CA THR A 807 -36.74 -27.01 -22.64
C THR A 807 -37.46 -25.77 -22.13
N ARG A 808 -38.33 -25.18 -22.98
CA ARG A 808 -39.17 -24.03 -22.63
C ARG A 808 -40.64 -24.43 -22.70
N VAL A 809 -41.39 -24.10 -21.66
CA VAL A 809 -42.81 -24.40 -21.53
C VAL A 809 -43.54 -23.11 -21.14
N LYS A 810 -44.63 -22.76 -21.84
CA LYS A 810 -45.46 -21.62 -21.44
C LYS A 810 -46.59 -22.13 -20.55
N LEU A 811 -46.67 -21.65 -19.31
CA LEU A 811 -47.64 -22.08 -18.32
C LEU A 811 -48.49 -20.89 -17.84
N SER A 812 -49.77 -21.14 -17.58
CA SER A 812 -50.66 -20.18 -16.92
C SER A 812 -50.47 -20.25 -15.41
N LEU A 813 -50.53 -19.11 -14.74
CA LEU A 813 -50.55 -19.05 -13.29
C LEU A 813 -51.99 -19.22 -12.77
N PRO A 814 -52.21 -20.03 -11.70
CA PRO A 814 -53.51 -20.11 -11.05
C PRO A 814 -53.82 -18.80 -10.31
N ASP A 815 -55.10 -18.53 -10.05
CA ASP A 815 -55.48 -17.38 -9.23
C ASP A 815 -54.95 -17.55 -7.80
N CYS A 816 -53.96 -16.75 -7.42
CA CYS A 816 -53.38 -16.78 -6.08
C CYS A 816 -53.26 -15.37 -5.49
N ALA A 817 -53.97 -15.13 -4.38
CA ALA A 817 -54.11 -13.80 -3.78
C ALA A 817 -52.82 -13.26 -3.13
N ASP A 818 -51.92 -14.14 -2.67
CA ASP A 818 -50.68 -13.75 -1.99
C ASP A 818 -49.45 -13.71 -2.94
N GLY A 819 -49.65 -14.06 -4.21
CA GLY A 819 -48.60 -14.14 -5.23
C GLY A 819 -47.62 -15.30 -5.02
N THR A 820 -47.96 -16.28 -4.19
CA THR A 820 -47.15 -17.48 -3.94
C THR A 820 -47.61 -18.63 -4.83
N TYR A 821 -46.67 -19.26 -5.53
CA TYR A 821 -46.93 -20.35 -6.46
C TYR A 821 -46.04 -21.55 -6.15
N THR A 822 -46.58 -22.76 -6.35
CA THR A 822 -45.82 -24.01 -6.29
C THR A 822 -45.76 -24.62 -7.67
N LEU A 823 -44.54 -24.75 -8.23
CA LEU A 823 -44.29 -25.45 -9.48
C LEU A 823 -43.90 -26.90 -9.18
N VAL A 824 -44.54 -27.86 -9.83
CA VAL A 824 -44.31 -29.29 -9.61
C VAL A 824 -43.64 -29.89 -10.84
N LEU A 825 -42.54 -30.61 -10.63
CA LEU A 825 -41.85 -31.43 -11.63
C LEU A 825 -42.04 -32.91 -11.30
N LYS A 826 -42.48 -33.71 -12.28
CA LYS A 826 -42.63 -35.16 -12.13
C LYS A 826 -41.88 -35.91 -13.22
N PRO A 827 -40.86 -36.72 -12.91
CA PRO A 827 -40.29 -37.62 -13.90
C PRO A 827 -41.32 -38.67 -14.33
N VAL A 828 -41.55 -38.82 -15.65
CA VAL A 828 -42.40 -39.90 -16.19
C VAL A 828 -41.56 -41.16 -16.38
N GLU A 829 -40.36 -41.00 -16.92
CA GLU A 829 -39.34 -42.05 -17.01
C GLU A 829 -38.22 -41.81 -15.96
N PRO A 830 -37.55 -42.88 -15.49
CA PRO A 830 -36.41 -42.74 -14.57
C PRO A 830 -35.17 -42.13 -15.26
N ALA A 831 -34.09 -41.90 -14.50
CA ALA A 831 -32.81 -41.37 -14.98
C ALA A 831 -32.84 -39.93 -15.55
N ILE A 832 -33.88 -39.17 -15.21
CA ILE A 832 -33.91 -37.72 -15.43
C ILE A 832 -33.16 -37.05 -14.28
N VAL A 833 -32.19 -36.21 -14.62
CA VAL A 833 -31.42 -35.41 -13.66
C VAL A 833 -31.79 -33.95 -13.89
N PHE A 834 -32.52 -33.36 -12.95
CA PHE A 834 -32.87 -31.94 -12.97
C PHE A 834 -31.69 -31.14 -12.43
N GLU A 835 -31.27 -30.11 -13.15
CA GLU A 835 -30.14 -29.26 -12.74
C GLU A 835 -30.64 -27.88 -12.29
N LYS A 836 -31.56 -27.28 -13.04
CA LYS A 836 -32.03 -25.92 -12.78
C LYS A 836 -33.42 -25.65 -13.36
N ILE A 837 -34.15 -24.75 -12.72
CA ILE A 837 -35.47 -24.28 -13.15
C ILE A 837 -35.45 -22.76 -13.23
N VAL A 838 -35.96 -22.19 -14.31
CA VAL A 838 -36.14 -20.73 -14.45
C VAL A 838 -37.59 -20.40 -14.79
N VAL A 839 -38.24 -19.62 -13.94
CA VAL A 839 -39.57 -19.05 -14.18
C VAL A 839 -39.39 -17.60 -14.62
N ASP A 840 -39.56 -17.38 -15.92
CA ASP A 840 -39.44 -16.09 -16.59
C ASP A 840 -40.81 -15.45 -16.76
N TYR A 841 -40.96 -14.28 -16.15
CA TYR A 841 -42.15 -13.44 -16.27
C TYR A 841 -41.82 -12.06 -16.89
N GLY A 842 -40.76 -12.01 -17.70
CA GLY A 842 -40.36 -10.84 -18.51
C GLY A 842 -38.92 -10.38 -18.32
N GLY A 843 -38.12 -11.09 -17.53
CA GLY A 843 -36.76 -10.65 -17.14
C GLY A 843 -35.64 -11.65 -17.43
N TYR A 844 -35.93 -12.83 -17.98
CA TYR A 844 -34.87 -13.79 -18.27
C TYR A 844 -33.98 -13.34 -19.42
N GLU A 845 -32.68 -13.30 -19.16
CA GLU A 845 -31.64 -13.10 -20.16
C GLU A 845 -30.98 -14.44 -20.51
N ASP A 846 -31.01 -14.80 -21.80
CA ASP A 846 -30.43 -16.06 -22.25
C ASP A 846 -28.93 -16.10 -21.95
N SER A 847 -28.54 -17.02 -21.09
CA SER A 847 -27.22 -17.08 -20.48
C SER A 847 -26.78 -18.53 -20.31
N TYR A 848 -25.48 -18.78 -20.46
CA TYR A 848 -24.95 -20.15 -20.47
C TYR A 848 -25.15 -20.89 -19.14
N LEU A 849 -25.23 -20.14 -18.04
CA LEU A 849 -25.46 -20.63 -16.67
C LEU A 849 -26.89 -20.35 -16.17
N PHE A 850 -27.77 -19.86 -17.04
CA PHE A 850 -29.19 -19.65 -16.77
C PHE A 850 -29.47 -18.66 -15.63
N MET A 851 -28.73 -17.53 -15.63
CA MET A 851 -28.70 -16.48 -14.61
C MET A 851 -28.29 -16.98 -13.22
N ASN A 852 -27.90 -16.06 -12.32
CA ASN A 852 -27.67 -16.40 -10.92
C ASN A 852 -28.96 -16.86 -10.26
N GLU A 853 -28.85 -17.73 -9.26
CA GLU A 853 -29.99 -18.15 -8.46
C GLU A 853 -30.68 -16.95 -7.79
N SER A 854 -32.00 -16.95 -7.79
CA SER A 854 -32.82 -15.92 -7.17
C SER A 854 -32.78 -16.01 -5.63
N PRO A 855 -33.04 -14.90 -4.92
CA PRO A 855 -33.12 -14.91 -3.46
C PRO A 855 -34.07 -16.00 -2.95
N CYS A 856 -33.61 -16.81 -2.01
CA CYS A 856 -34.41 -17.86 -1.39
C CYS A 856 -34.15 -17.92 0.12
N ARG A 857 -35.12 -18.49 0.83
CA ARG A 857 -34.98 -18.86 2.25
C ARG A 857 -35.56 -20.24 2.46
N ARG A 858 -34.97 -21.01 3.36
CA ARG A 858 -35.48 -22.30 3.78
C ARG A 858 -36.33 -22.15 5.03
N ASN A 859 -37.56 -22.65 4.97
CA ASN A 859 -38.42 -22.82 6.14
C ASN A 859 -38.07 -24.15 6.81
N LYS A 860 -37.99 -24.17 8.16
CA LYS A 860 -37.93 -25.44 8.90
C LYS A 860 -39.26 -26.16 8.70
N LEU A 861 -39.23 -27.33 8.06
CA LEU A 861 -40.44 -28.09 7.72
C LEU A 861 -41.19 -28.69 8.94
N ASN A 862 -40.78 -28.40 10.18
CA ASN A 862 -41.35 -28.96 11.42
C ASN A 862 -41.61 -27.93 12.56
N GLU A 863 -41.75 -26.63 12.28
CA GLU A 863 -42.35 -25.68 13.24
C GLU A 863 -43.80 -25.35 12.81
N GLN A 864 -44.70 -26.31 13.05
CA GLN A 864 -46.13 -26.09 13.25
C GLN A 864 -46.51 -26.59 14.64
#